data_AF-A0A4R2PU29-F1
#
_entry.id   AF-A0A4R2PU29-F1
#
_cell.length_a   1.000
_cell.length_b   1.000
_cell.length_c   1.000
_cell.angle_alpha   90.00
_cell.angle_beta   90.00
_cell.angle_gamma   90.00
#
_symmetry.space_group_name_H-M   'P 1'
#
loop_
_entity.id
_entity.type
_entity.pdbx_description
1 polymer ?
#
loop_
_entity_poly.entity_id
_entity_poly.type
_entity_poly.pdbx_seq_one_letter_code
_entity_poly.pdbx_strand_id
1 'polypeptide(L)'
;MQNALSNIRADRTRTETDTTLSTPPPRSDWDIVILDPGETEPPATGTAGRDSETATRRDPNPGRAPETDDDRAEDETPDPADPGDSGETGDGEENGGPGDETDTETGEEDPQPPDETDGQDDAGQPSDPAGPVVTLSPGTTLSLAGGRVTTLLPEQADEIAAVEITDLPEHGNATVNPDNTIALVLSGSDYSGPLSLDYTITYTDGTVDARTASFDVAAPTQEAGWGTGTHYMLAEDANGDIVVEHGDNHRKVYVSGSETALSKADIAAREGLSEGEITAKWLVAHPEYGGSEAMALAVDAGMELWIGKGGLTGLTLNNTSPAPSSHWLMFEKGYTYEDLGGVFAWGARGESELHPLHVTSWGTGDRPVIDSAFGIAPQWATSNIVVSDLELVQGFGNLTADNVILTNMHFSGGVSFQGFSRPLKGFTLHNSEIVDVVPPEPEGGTWSGTAAGLFVRETSGILIEDTLFHHNGWGDDYRLDGSTEGGMPPNKFSHNIYLQNTTTDVTFRDNISAQAASVGAQFRGGGHIENNAFIDNNVAFNVLGGVYRNDGPIGNYSFVADNVVTSAGYKLSSNIGAVNWGIQNTGYDTTVFNNIIAHLADPNNPAEIAWKTGTSNPLTTTTDLFHDDTIIYNWLGTDPNSTRTHGNERYDSDLDTDIADQTTIQNFAAQFLGRPAGAHPDDEQLDNYYKSGWLTELMAYARENWTDGAPTAQDIVAYFQNSFGVAPNGTETTHRFVPNTLADGIRWDTRINWTTQAVPDDGDNVDLGGNWVYYGARTTTITDLDLGSGGRLHVTSGKLTVEGALETGADGGLITVEGPGQFWFDGYGDADLMIFDVTGGRLANTGEVTGTTAVAISGGQAILATDGARYDLTGGSELRIEGADASVGFDGNGTGTALLRMHDGSVLTFDADAEGFATLTEFRSGRWDQQGSPVDSHVILDGTLKLDLSDLPGGADSLSLIEVDMLSGTFDAIDIHGLGGDRNATIILDHAADELRLELSAGSGQTAFLEIGIDLADPALHVLSGDLPDLFDLG
;
A
#
# COMPACT_ATOMS: atom_id res chain seq x y z
N MET A 1 5.63 -36.55 25.90
CA MET A 1 6.43 -35.56 25.15
C MET A 1 7.69 -35.09 25.88
N GLN A 2 7.75 -35.08 27.23
CA GLN A 2 8.96 -34.73 28.01
C GLN A 2 10.08 -35.81 28.12
N ASN A 3 10.16 -36.80 27.23
CA ASN A 3 11.19 -37.87 27.30
C ASN A 3 11.89 -38.16 25.96
N ALA A 4 11.79 -37.25 24.98
CA ALA A 4 12.39 -37.44 23.65
C ALA A 4 13.55 -36.46 23.32
N LEU A 5 13.98 -35.62 24.25
CA LEU A 5 14.96 -34.54 23.99
C LEU A 5 16.38 -34.78 24.57
N SER A 6 16.69 -35.97 25.08
CA SER A 6 17.99 -36.22 25.76
C SER A 6 19.04 -36.99 24.95
N ASN A 7 18.85 -37.26 23.65
CA ASN A 7 19.78 -38.11 22.87
C ASN A 7 20.33 -37.49 21.57
N ILE A 8 20.32 -36.17 21.39
CA ILE A 8 20.99 -35.51 20.26
C ILE A 8 21.99 -34.46 20.78
N ARG A 9 22.98 -34.92 21.54
CA ARG A 9 24.21 -34.15 21.86
C ARG A 9 25.38 -35.12 22.03
N ALA A 10 25.93 -35.57 20.90
CA ALA A 10 27.32 -36.04 20.77
C ALA A 10 27.57 -36.51 19.33
N ASP A 11 27.87 -35.60 18.41
CA ASP A 11 28.99 -35.73 17.46
C ASP A 11 28.99 -34.57 16.45
N ARG A 12 29.78 -33.53 16.71
CA ARG A 12 30.30 -32.63 15.66
C ARG A 12 31.67 -32.12 16.10
N THR A 13 32.69 -32.96 15.93
CA THR A 13 34.07 -32.49 15.82
C THR A 13 34.43 -32.49 14.34
N ARG A 14 34.35 -31.31 13.69
CA ARG A 14 34.81 -31.14 12.30
C ARG A 14 36.24 -30.65 12.33
N THR A 15 37.09 -31.41 11.64
CA THR A 15 38.53 -31.23 11.53
C THR A 15 38.82 -30.14 10.50
N GLU A 16 39.68 -29.18 10.87
CA GLU A 16 40.26 -28.20 9.96
C GLU A 16 41.04 -28.92 8.86
N THR A 17 40.77 -28.57 7.60
CA THR A 17 41.69 -28.84 6.50
C THR A 17 41.87 -27.57 5.68
N ASP A 18 43.12 -27.16 5.65
CA ASP A 18 43.70 -25.99 5.00
C ASP A 18 43.76 -26.23 3.49
N THR A 19 43.08 -25.38 2.70
CA THR A 19 43.22 -25.34 1.23
C THR A 19 43.35 -23.90 0.76
N THR A 20 44.56 -23.58 0.33
CA THR A 20 44.95 -22.33 -0.34
C THR A 20 44.23 -22.17 -1.68
N LEU A 21 43.40 -21.11 -1.81
CA LEU A 21 42.80 -20.69 -3.08
C LEU A 21 43.55 -19.49 -3.66
N SER A 22 43.85 -19.56 -4.96
CA SER A 22 44.49 -18.48 -5.71
C SER A 22 43.45 -17.44 -6.16
N THR A 23 43.84 -16.18 -6.05
CA THR A 23 43.17 -14.96 -6.51
C THR A 23 42.43 -15.05 -7.86
N PRO A 24 41.15 -14.61 -7.94
CA PRO A 24 40.48 -14.19 -9.17
C PRO A 24 40.68 -12.67 -9.45
N PRO A 25 40.49 -12.20 -10.70
CA PRO A 25 40.64 -10.79 -11.10
C PRO A 25 39.40 -9.92 -10.71
N PRO A 26 39.49 -8.57 -10.76
CA PRO A 26 38.55 -7.69 -10.07
C PRO A 26 37.16 -7.64 -10.73
N ARG A 27 36.14 -7.61 -9.86
CA ARG A 27 34.71 -7.39 -10.15
C ARG A 27 34.47 -5.97 -10.66
N SER A 28 33.46 -5.80 -11.51
CA SER A 28 32.93 -4.49 -11.91
C SER A 28 31.82 -4.10 -10.94
N ASP A 29 32.06 -3.05 -10.17
CA ASP A 29 31.18 -2.56 -9.11
C ASP A 29 29.88 -2.00 -9.68
N TRP A 30 28.76 -2.46 -9.12
CA TRP A 30 27.50 -1.74 -9.12
C TRP A 30 27.45 -0.97 -7.80
N ASP A 31 27.98 0.26 -7.81
CA ASP A 31 27.79 1.16 -6.67
C ASP A 31 26.29 1.47 -6.54
N ILE A 32 25.69 1.07 -5.42
CA ILE A 32 24.45 1.65 -4.93
C ILE A 32 24.76 3.12 -4.67
N VAL A 33 24.34 4.00 -5.58
CA VAL A 33 24.52 5.46 -5.42
C VAL A 33 23.55 5.96 -4.35
N ILE A 34 23.96 5.89 -3.09
CA ILE A 34 23.40 6.71 -2.01
C ILE A 34 24.12 8.05 -2.09
N LEU A 35 23.45 9.08 -2.61
CA LEU A 35 24.00 10.44 -2.64
C LEU A 35 24.11 10.99 -1.22
N ASP A 36 25.32 11.31 -0.79
CA ASP A 36 25.64 12.04 0.44
C ASP A 36 25.10 13.48 0.38
N PRO A 37 24.23 13.92 1.32
CA PRO A 37 23.73 15.28 1.35
C PRO A 37 24.63 16.19 2.21
N GLY A 38 25.78 16.62 1.67
CA GLY A 38 26.42 17.85 2.14
C GLY A 38 27.91 18.03 1.85
N GLU A 39 28.24 18.80 0.81
CA GLU A 39 29.17 19.93 0.92
C GLU A 39 29.00 20.89 -0.26
N THR A 40 29.07 22.18 0.05
CA THR A 40 28.67 23.33 -0.78
C THR A 40 29.79 23.87 -1.67
N GLU A 41 29.49 24.25 -2.92
CA GLU A 41 30.20 25.30 -3.68
C GLU A 41 29.17 26.19 -4.45
N PRO A 42 29.44 27.49 -4.65
CA PRO A 42 28.43 28.51 -5.00
C PRO A 42 28.07 28.58 -6.51
N PRO A 43 26.92 29.19 -6.88
CA PRO A 43 26.36 29.06 -8.22
C PRO A 43 27.01 30.00 -9.25
N ALA A 44 27.41 29.43 -10.39
CA ALA A 44 27.58 30.18 -11.62
C ALA A 44 26.21 30.30 -12.32
N THR A 45 25.81 31.53 -12.59
CA THR A 45 24.57 31.93 -13.25
C THR A 45 24.53 31.50 -14.72
N GLY A 46 23.43 30.86 -15.13
CA GLY A 46 23.13 30.52 -16.50
C GLY A 46 21.63 30.39 -16.72
N THR A 47 21.01 31.47 -17.16
CA THR A 47 19.60 31.59 -17.54
C THR A 47 19.29 30.79 -18.81
N ALA A 48 18.25 29.93 -18.76
CA ALA A 48 17.53 29.46 -19.93
C ALA A 48 16.04 29.33 -19.60
N GLY A 49 15.22 30.10 -20.31
CA GLY A 49 13.78 30.21 -20.11
C GLY A 49 13.03 28.93 -20.49
N ARG A 50 11.98 28.63 -19.71
CA ARG A 50 10.91 27.72 -20.07
C ARG A 50 10.04 28.39 -21.13
N ASP A 51 10.12 27.91 -22.37
CA ASP A 51 9.03 28.08 -23.33
C ASP A 51 8.12 26.86 -23.25
N SER A 52 6.84 27.18 -23.11
CA SER A 52 5.69 26.30 -23.13
C SER A 52 5.22 26.19 -24.58
N GLU A 53 5.10 24.97 -25.11
CA GLU A 53 4.30 24.75 -26.32
C GLU A 53 3.46 23.48 -26.22
N THR A 54 2.16 23.77 -26.16
CA THR A 54 1.00 22.94 -26.47
C THR A 54 1.07 22.40 -27.90
N ALA A 55 0.97 21.08 -28.06
CA ALA A 55 0.82 20.44 -29.36
C ALA A 55 -0.67 20.37 -29.75
N THR A 56 -1.08 21.24 -30.68
CA THR A 56 -2.33 21.07 -31.44
C THR A 56 -2.04 20.67 -32.89
N ARG A 57 -2.89 19.76 -33.37
CA ARG A 57 -2.97 19.14 -34.70
C ARG A 57 -2.62 20.08 -35.87
N ARG A 58 -1.81 19.58 -36.80
CA ARG A 58 -1.65 20.13 -38.17
C ARG A 58 -2.67 19.53 -39.12
N ASP A 59 -3.29 20.40 -39.89
CA ASP A 59 -3.85 20.11 -41.22
C ASP A 59 -3.12 21.03 -42.25
N PRO A 60 -2.93 20.62 -43.53
CA PRO A 60 -1.97 21.27 -44.43
C PRO A 60 -2.63 22.10 -45.53
N ASN A 61 -2.10 23.30 -45.82
CA ASN A 61 -1.98 23.80 -47.21
C ASN A 61 -1.06 25.04 -47.32
N PRO A 62 -0.31 25.24 -48.43
CA PRO A 62 0.78 26.20 -48.54
C PRO A 62 0.42 27.46 -49.36
N GLY A 63 1.12 28.57 -49.09
CA GLY A 63 1.01 29.75 -49.96
C GLY A 63 1.86 30.98 -49.57
N ARG A 64 3.06 31.06 -50.14
CA ARG A 64 3.62 32.24 -50.88
C ARG A 64 3.95 33.56 -50.11
N ALA A 65 5.24 33.71 -49.76
CA ALA A 65 6.23 34.76 -50.17
C ALA A 65 5.94 36.29 -50.02
N PRO A 66 6.96 37.19 -50.06
CA PRO A 66 7.37 38.09 -48.96
C PRO A 66 7.43 39.60 -49.33
N GLU A 67 7.70 40.51 -48.38
CA GLU A 67 8.15 41.92 -48.57
C GLU A 67 8.43 42.52 -47.16
N THR A 68 9.65 42.89 -46.73
CA THR A 68 10.57 44.02 -46.99
C THR A 68 10.14 45.41 -46.51
N ASP A 69 11.13 46.09 -45.90
CA ASP A 69 11.34 47.54 -45.72
C ASP A 69 10.48 48.29 -44.68
N ASP A 70 10.94 49.37 -44.02
CA ASP A 70 12.24 49.97 -43.68
C ASP A 70 11.90 51.22 -42.82
N ASP A 71 12.90 51.72 -42.08
CA ASP A 71 13.13 53.13 -41.71
C ASP A 71 12.38 53.88 -40.57
N ARG A 72 13.22 54.24 -39.56
CA ARG A 72 13.51 55.60 -38.98
C ARG A 72 12.43 56.34 -38.17
N ALA A 73 12.74 57.22 -37.19
CA ALA A 73 13.89 57.71 -36.42
C ALA A 73 13.28 58.66 -35.33
N GLU A 74 13.87 58.96 -34.16
CA GLU A 74 14.83 60.05 -33.83
C GLU A 74 14.85 60.15 -32.27
N ASP A 75 16.03 60.09 -31.61
CA ASP A 75 16.82 61.19 -30.98
C ASP A 75 16.41 61.41 -29.48
N GLU A 76 17.25 61.58 -28.44
CA GLU A 76 18.52 62.30 -28.26
C GLU A 76 19.40 61.70 -27.12
N THR A 77 20.72 61.90 -27.25
CA THR A 77 21.84 61.72 -26.28
C THR A 77 21.90 62.85 -25.19
N PRO A 78 22.88 62.99 -24.22
CA PRO A 78 24.21 62.35 -24.11
C PRO A 78 24.80 61.99 -22.69
N ASP A 79 25.86 61.19 -22.78
CA ASP A 79 26.97 60.79 -21.85
C ASP A 79 27.81 62.01 -21.31
N PRO A 80 28.99 61.88 -20.62
CA PRO A 80 29.70 60.74 -19.97
C PRO A 80 30.41 61.07 -18.61
N ALA A 81 31.04 60.06 -17.96
CA ALA A 81 32.50 60.01 -17.67
C ALA A 81 32.94 59.21 -16.40
N ASP A 82 33.85 58.26 -16.65
CA ASP A 82 34.83 57.50 -15.80
C ASP A 82 36.01 58.42 -15.33
N PRO A 83 37.14 58.03 -14.66
CA PRO A 83 37.62 56.75 -14.07
C PRO A 83 38.37 56.78 -12.70
N GLY A 84 38.63 55.59 -12.14
CA GLY A 84 40.01 55.19 -11.74
C GLY A 84 40.41 54.93 -10.27
N ASP A 85 40.96 53.73 -10.04
CA ASP A 85 42.30 53.44 -9.44
C ASP A 85 42.50 52.96 -7.97
N SER A 86 43.16 51.78 -7.87
CA SER A 86 44.15 51.19 -6.92
C SER A 86 44.11 51.27 -5.38
N GLY A 87 44.57 50.16 -4.75
CA GLY A 87 45.45 50.13 -3.54
C GLY A 87 44.87 49.42 -2.31
N GLU A 88 45.20 48.16 -1.99
CA GLU A 88 46.36 47.63 -1.21
C GLU A 88 46.38 47.88 0.32
N THR A 89 46.47 46.79 1.10
CA THR A 89 46.92 46.64 2.53
C THR A 89 46.04 47.27 3.63
N GLY A 90 45.89 46.77 4.85
CA GLY A 90 46.50 45.70 5.63
C GLY A 90 46.20 45.97 7.13
N ASP A 91 46.04 44.90 7.91
CA ASP A 91 46.21 44.74 9.36
C ASP A 91 45.47 45.62 10.40
N GLY A 92 44.84 44.94 11.37
CA GLY A 92 45.31 45.03 12.75
C GLY A 92 44.37 45.59 13.84
N GLU A 93 43.90 44.67 14.68
CA GLU A 93 43.86 44.73 16.15
C GLU A 93 42.95 45.71 16.93
N GLU A 94 41.97 45.08 17.59
CA GLU A 94 41.74 45.05 19.05
C GLU A 94 41.54 46.32 19.93
N ASN A 95 40.47 46.17 20.73
CA ASN A 95 40.31 46.52 22.16
C ASN A 95 39.87 47.94 22.59
N GLY A 96 38.71 47.95 23.27
CA GLY A 96 38.54 48.62 24.55
C GLY A 96 37.63 49.85 24.56
N GLY A 97 36.52 49.77 25.32
CA GLY A 97 35.73 50.93 25.77
C GLY A 97 36.52 51.84 26.74
N PRO A 98 35.90 52.67 27.62
CA PRO A 98 34.48 52.71 28.01
C PRO A 98 33.86 54.13 28.24
N GLY A 99 32.54 54.14 28.53
CA GLY A 99 31.85 55.11 29.40
C GLY A 99 31.51 56.50 28.83
N ASP A 100 30.58 57.28 29.36
CA ASP A 100 29.46 57.08 30.29
C ASP A 100 28.74 58.46 30.36
N GLU A 101 27.44 58.48 30.70
CA GLU A 101 26.66 59.59 31.31
C GLU A 101 26.41 60.90 30.49
N THR A 102 25.27 61.63 30.55
CA THR A 102 24.01 61.57 31.33
C THR A 102 23.00 62.62 30.78
N ASP A 103 21.69 62.28 30.88
CA ASP A 103 20.52 63.01 31.46
C ASP A 103 20.38 64.54 31.36
N THR A 104 19.18 65.15 31.28
CA THR A 104 17.97 64.98 32.12
C THR A 104 16.66 65.52 31.49
N GLU A 105 15.58 64.74 31.68
CA GLU A 105 14.22 65.03 32.22
C GLU A 105 13.34 66.19 31.69
N THR A 106 12.01 66.03 31.49
CA THR A 106 10.89 65.75 32.44
C THR A 106 9.59 65.52 31.61
N GLY A 107 8.51 64.81 31.99
CA GLY A 107 8.09 64.04 33.17
C GLY A 107 6.67 63.41 33.01
N GLU A 108 6.45 62.33 33.77
CA GLU A 108 5.26 61.70 34.43
C GLU A 108 3.85 61.64 33.80
N GLU A 109 3.30 60.42 33.62
CA GLU A 109 2.25 59.79 34.47
C GLU A 109 2.08 58.27 34.15
N ASP A 110 1.89 57.44 35.19
CA ASP A 110 1.88 55.95 35.27
C ASP A 110 0.80 55.21 34.43
N PRO A 111 1.09 53.98 33.96
CA PRO A 111 0.10 52.91 33.89
C PRO A 111 0.49 51.66 34.70
N GLN A 112 -0.54 51.09 35.34
CA GLN A 112 -0.58 49.88 36.17
C GLN A 112 0.18 48.65 35.62
N PRO A 113 0.63 47.74 36.51
CA PRO A 113 1.19 46.45 36.12
C PRO A 113 0.10 45.56 35.47
N PRO A 114 0.41 44.81 34.40
CA PRO A 114 -0.47 43.76 33.92
C PRO A 114 -0.51 42.62 34.96
N ASP A 115 -1.72 42.15 35.21
CA ASP A 115 -2.04 41.02 36.09
C ASP A 115 -1.18 39.79 35.77
N GLU A 116 -0.57 39.23 36.82
CA GLU A 116 -0.18 37.82 36.85
C GLU A 116 -1.47 37.00 36.73
N THR A 117 -1.71 36.47 35.53
CA THR A 117 -2.59 35.31 35.37
C THR A 117 -1.69 34.10 35.49
N ASP A 118 -1.84 33.38 36.61
CA ASP A 118 -1.31 32.04 36.79
C ASP A 118 -1.66 31.20 35.55
N GLY A 119 -0.64 30.86 34.77
CA GLY A 119 -0.71 29.77 33.81
C GLY A 119 -0.87 28.49 34.59
N GLN A 120 -2.11 28.16 34.90
CA GLN A 120 -2.48 26.84 35.37
C GLN A 120 -2.49 25.96 34.13
N ASP A 121 -1.39 25.23 33.93
CA ASP A 121 -1.34 24.09 33.01
C ASP A 121 -2.57 23.21 33.32
N ASP A 122 -3.48 23.13 32.34
CA ASP A 122 -4.60 22.19 32.38
C ASP A 122 -3.99 20.80 32.30
N ALA A 123 -3.82 20.16 33.47
CA ALA A 123 -3.50 18.75 33.56
C ALA A 123 -4.63 17.98 32.85
N GLY A 124 -4.30 17.40 31.69
CA GLY A 124 -5.24 16.75 30.79
C GLY A 124 -6.12 15.72 31.49
N GLN A 125 -7.43 15.97 31.47
CA GLN A 125 -8.44 14.93 31.63
C GLN A 125 -8.36 13.96 30.44
N PRO A 126 -8.68 12.67 30.62
CA PRO A 126 -8.86 11.75 29.49
C PRO A 126 -9.93 12.31 28.56
N SER A 127 -9.58 12.45 27.29
CA SER A 127 -10.45 13.01 26.25
C SER A 127 -11.44 11.99 25.70
N ASP A 128 -12.59 12.49 25.29
CA ASP A 128 -13.63 11.74 24.56
C ASP A 128 -13.07 11.16 23.24
N PRO A 129 -13.15 9.83 23.01
CA PRO A 129 -12.71 9.21 21.76
C PRO A 129 -13.51 9.67 20.52
N ALA A 130 -14.61 10.42 20.69
CA ALA A 130 -15.38 11.01 19.59
C ALA A 130 -14.73 12.26 18.94
N GLY A 131 -13.70 12.83 19.58
CA GLY A 131 -13.02 14.05 19.11
C GLY A 131 -13.88 15.33 19.17
N PRO A 132 -13.40 16.46 18.64
CA PRO A 132 -14.11 17.73 18.73
C PRO A 132 -15.41 17.77 17.90
N VAL A 133 -16.47 18.33 18.48
CA VAL A 133 -17.79 18.50 17.86
C VAL A 133 -18.10 19.99 17.64
N VAL A 134 -18.64 20.33 16.47
CA VAL A 134 -18.99 21.71 16.08
C VAL A 134 -20.50 21.90 16.05
N THR A 135 -21.02 22.87 16.82
CA THR A 135 -22.46 23.17 16.83
C THR A 135 -22.91 23.94 15.58
N LEU A 136 -24.00 23.49 14.95
CA LEU A 136 -24.62 24.14 13.80
C LEU A 136 -25.59 25.25 14.23
N SER A 137 -25.12 26.51 14.19
CA SER A 137 -25.98 27.67 14.45
C SER A 137 -26.71 28.16 13.19
N PRO A 138 -28.04 28.42 13.24
CA PRO A 138 -28.80 28.91 12.11
C PRO A 138 -28.29 30.24 11.55
N GLY A 139 -28.11 30.32 10.23
CA GLY A 139 -27.75 31.55 9.52
C GLY A 139 -26.29 31.97 9.68
N THR A 140 -25.42 31.10 10.20
CA THR A 140 -23.97 31.34 10.28
C THR A 140 -23.23 30.47 9.28
N THR A 141 -22.21 31.03 8.64
CA THR A 141 -21.23 30.27 7.86
C THR A 141 -20.10 29.83 8.79
N LEU A 142 -19.81 28.53 8.86
CA LEU A 142 -18.76 27.96 9.71
C LEU A 142 -17.45 27.80 8.93
N SER A 143 -16.31 28.14 9.53
CA SER A 143 -15.00 27.86 8.93
C SER A 143 -14.58 26.43 9.26
N LEU A 144 -14.24 25.64 8.24
CA LEU A 144 -13.82 24.25 8.40
C LEU A 144 -12.40 24.03 7.86
N ALA A 145 -11.68 23.08 8.44
CA ALA A 145 -10.41 22.61 7.90
C ALA A 145 -10.65 21.73 6.66
N GLY A 146 -9.85 21.92 5.60
CA GLY A 146 -9.91 21.09 4.41
C GLY A 146 -9.30 19.71 4.60
N GLY A 147 -9.81 18.73 3.86
CA GLY A 147 -9.24 17.39 3.82
C GLY A 147 -9.42 16.56 5.10
N ARG A 148 -10.38 16.90 5.98
CA ARG A 148 -10.62 16.21 7.26
C ARG A 148 -12.11 15.94 7.50
N VAL A 149 -12.38 15.15 8.53
CA VAL A 149 -13.72 14.92 9.07
C VAL A 149 -14.11 16.05 10.04
N THR A 150 -15.36 16.50 9.98
CA THR A 150 -15.98 17.37 10.99
C THR A 150 -17.28 16.74 11.49
N THR A 151 -17.40 16.55 12.81
CA THR A 151 -18.67 16.16 13.44
C THR A 151 -19.48 17.40 13.78
N LEU A 152 -20.68 17.48 13.22
CA LEU A 152 -21.60 18.60 13.32
C LEU A 152 -22.78 18.25 14.22
N LEU A 153 -23.02 19.07 15.25
CA LEU A 153 -24.13 18.90 16.19
C LEU A 153 -25.24 19.92 15.90
N PRO A 154 -26.44 19.48 15.48
CA PRO A 154 -27.57 20.39 15.37
C PRO A 154 -27.94 21.00 16.73
N GLU A 155 -28.32 22.29 16.74
CA GLU A 155 -28.82 22.94 17.96
C GLU A 155 -30.03 22.22 18.57
N GLN A 156 -30.17 22.33 19.90
CA GLN A 156 -31.23 21.68 20.69
C GLN A 156 -31.17 20.14 20.62
N ALA A 157 -29.97 19.57 20.57
CA ALA A 157 -29.74 18.12 20.47
C ALA A 157 -30.61 17.25 21.41
N ASP A 158 -30.82 17.69 22.66
CA ASP A 158 -31.65 16.98 23.65
C ASP A 158 -33.15 16.86 23.24
N GLU A 159 -33.61 17.67 22.30
CA GLU A 159 -34.99 17.72 21.81
C GLU A 159 -35.16 17.01 20.45
N ILE A 160 -34.08 16.50 19.85
CA ILE A 160 -34.06 15.88 18.52
C ILE A 160 -34.44 14.40 18.61
N ALA A 161 -35.38 13.99 17.76
CA ALA A 161 -35.74 12.59 17.58
C ALA A 161 -35.01 11.95 16.39
N ALA A 162 -34.83 12.69 15.29
CA ALA A 162 -34.11 12.22 14.11
C ALA A 162 -33.56 13.39 13.29
N VAL A 163 -32.48 13.11 12.55
CA VAL A 163 -31.90 14.00 11.54
C VAL A 163 -31.85 13.25 10.22
N GLU A 164 -32.15 13.94 9.11
CA GLU A 164 -32.09 13.38 7.76
C GLU A 164 -31.44 14.40 6.83
N ILE A 165 -30.47 13.96 6.03
CA ILE A 165 -29.84 14.80 5.00
C ILE A 165 -30.73 14.75 3.76
N THR A 166 -31.11 15.91 3.24
CA THR A 166 -32.00 16.02 2.06
C THR A 166 -31.25 16.36 0.79
N ASP A 167 -30.14 17.10 0.90
CA ASP A 167 -29.21 17.35 -0.20
C ASP A 167 -27.77 17.24 0.30
N LEU A 168 -26.98 16.36 -0.34
CA LEU A 168 -25.56 16.17 -0.05
C LEU A 168 -24.73 17.40 -0.48
N PRO A 169 -23.56 17.62 0.16
CA PRO A 169 -22.62 18.61 -0.32
C PRO A 169 -22.10 18.27 -1.73
N GLU A 170 -21.72 19.29 -2.52
CA GLU A 170 -21.15 19.10 -3.87
C GLU A 170 -19.79 18.37 -3.84
N HIS A 171 -19.08 18.47 -2.72
CA HIS A 171 -17.78 17.84 -2.49
C HIS A 171 -17.74 17.11 -1.15
N GLY A 172 -17.11 15.94 -1.12
CA GLY A 172 -17.07 15.07 0.05
C GLY A 172 -18.38 14.31 0.27
N ASN A 173 -18.55 13.77 1.48
CA ASN A 173 -19.76 13.07 1.90
C ASN A 173 -20.30 13.64 3.21
N ALA A 174 -21.61 13.52 3.42
CA ALA A 174 -22.24 13.82 4.69
C ALA A 174 -23.18 12.68 5.10
N THR A 175 -23.04 12.18 6.33
CA THR A 175 -23.88 11.10 6.87
C THR A 175 -24.37 11.43 8.27
N VAL A 176 -25.51 10.85 8.67
CA VAL A 176 -26.05 11.00 10.03
C VAL A 176 -25.55 9.84 10.89
N ASN A 177 -24.90 10.19 11.99
CA ASN A 177 -24.40 9.24 12.98
C ASN A 177 -25.54 8.72 13.87
N PRO A 178 -25.36 7.56 14.55
CA PRO A 178 -26.39 6.98 15.43
C PRO A 178 -26.88 7.91 16.56
N ASP A 179 -26.09 8.91 16.94
CA ASP A 179 -26.41 9.90 17.96
C ASP A 179 -27.07 11.18 17.41
N ASN A 180 -27.48 11.17 16.14
CA ASN A 180 -28.05 12.30 15.39
C ASN A 180 -27.07 13.45 15.11
N THR A 181 -25.77 13.28 15.33
CA THR A 181 -24.76 14.19 14.75
C THR A 181 -24.60 13.93 13.26
N ILE A 182 -24.05 14.90 12.52
CA ILE A 182 -23.72 14.75 11.10
C ILE A 182 -22.21 14.67 10.95
N ALA A 183 -21.69 13.61 10.33
CA ALA A 183 -20.29 13.56 9.91
C ALA A 183 -20.16 14.19 8.52
N LEU A 184 -19.45 15.31 8.41
CA LEU A 184 -19.03 15.89 7.13
C LEU A 184 -17.58 15.44 6.84
N VAL A 185 -17.42 14.60 5.83
CA VAL A 185 -16.15 13.96 5.47
C VAL A 185 -15.59 14.61 4.21
N LEU A 186 -14.49 15.35 4.38
CA LEU A 186 -13.73 15.97 3.27
C LEU A 186 -12.39 15.28 3.02
N SER A 187 -12.08 14.21 3.76
CA SER A 187 -10.88 13.39 3.53
C SER A 187 -10.86 12.83 2.11
N GLY A 188 -9.69 12.86 1.46
CA GLY A 188 -9.54 12.52 0.03
C GLY A 188 -9.97 13.62 -0.95
N SER A 189 -10.46 14.76 -0.46
CA SER A 189 -10.79 15.94 -1.28
C SER A 189 -9.75 17.05 -1.11
N ASP A 190 -9.38 17.70 -2.21
CA ASP A 190 -8.55 18.91 -2.24
C ASP A 190 -9.39 20.21 -2.23
N TYR A 191 -10.71 20.06 -2.07
CA TYR A 191 -11.65 21.18 -2.16
C TYR A 191 -11.41 22.23 -1.06
N SER A 192 -11.41 23.49 -1.47
CA SER A 192 -11.47 24.66 -0.58
C SER A 192 -12.39 25.72 -1.16
N GLY A 193 -13.13 26.39 -0.29
CA GLY A 193 -14.14 27.39 -0.65
C GLY A 193 -15.52 27.12 -0.05
N PRO A 194 -16.56 27.82 -0.55
CA PRO A 194 -17.91 27.75 0.01
C PRO A 194 -18.58 26.39 -0.25
N LEU A 195 -19.09 25.76 0.82
CA LEU A 195 -19.82 24.49 0.74
C LEU A 195 -21.15 24.60 1.50
N SER A 196 -22.14 23.77 1.16
CA SER A 196 -23.40 23.68 1.90
C SER A 196 -24.00 22.28 1.82
N LEU A 197 -24.86 21.95 2.78
CA LEU A 197 -25.72 20.78 2.75
C LEU A 197 -27.10 21.14 3.33
N ASP A 198 -28.14 20.46 2.87
CA ASP A 198 -29.51 20.62 3.37
C ASP A 198 -29.92 19.40 4.20
N TYR A 199 -30.63 19.64 5.30
CA TYR A 199 -31.05 18.61 6.23
C TYR A 199 -32.35 18.97 6.93
N THR A 200 -33.06 17.97 7.41
CA THR A 200 -34.25 18.13 8.26
C THR A 200 -34.00 17.60 9.65
N ILE A 201 -34.61 18.27 10.64
CA ILE A 201 -34.64 17.84 12.03
C ILE A 201 -36.07 17.48 12.36
N THR A 202 -36.30 16.26 12.83
CA THR A 202 -37.54 15.87 13.48
C THR A 202 -37.35 15.96 14.99
N TYR A 203 -38.14 16.79 15.65
CA TYR A 203 -38.11 16.95 17.10
C TYR A 203 -38.93 15.88 17.81
N THR A 204 -38.67 15.69 19.10
CA THR A 204 -39.38 14.76 19.98
C THR A 204 -40.88 15.03 20.12
N ASP A 205 -41.34 16.25 19.79
CA ASP A 205 -42.77 16.60 19.72
C ASP A 205 -43.42 16.30 18.35
N GLY A 206 -42.64 15.78 17.39
CA GLY A 206 -43.03 15.43 16.04
C GLY A 206 -43.03 16.59 15.05
N THR A 207 -42.58 17.79 15.45
CA THR A 207 -42.36 18.90 14.50
C THR A 207 -41.14 18.62 13.64
N VAL A 208 -41.15 19.11 12.40
CA VAL A 208 -40.08 18.93 11.42
C VAL A 208 -39.64 20.29 10.89
N ASP A 209 -38.34 20.58 10.98
CA ASP A 209 -37.72 21.80 10.48
C ASP A 209 -36.67 21.47 9.41
N ALA A 210 -36.80 22.07 8.23
CA ALA A 210 -35.78 22.02 7.18
C ALA A 210 -34.76 23.16 7.35
N ARG A 211 -33.48 22.84 7.19
CA ARG A 211 -32.35 23.74 7.40
C ARG A 211 -31.29 23.57 6.31
N THR A 212 -30.49 24.62 6.13
CA THR A 212 -29.28 24.61 5.31
C THR A 212 -28.11 24.97 6.21
N ALA A 213 -27.05 24.17 6.19
CA ALA A 213 -25.76 24.52 6.78
C ALA A 213 -24.83 25.07 5.69
N SER A 214 -24.05 26.09 6.03
CA SER A 214 -23.09 26.71 5.10
C SER A 214 -21.70 26.76 5.72
N PHE A 215 -20.70 26.48 4.91
CA PHE A 215 -19.31 26.33 5.33
C PHE A 215 -18.37 27.14 4.43
N ASP A 216 -17.25 27.57 4.99
CA ASP A 216 -16.09 28.09 4.27
C ASP A 216 -14.91 27.14 4.56
N VAL A 217 -14.58 26.30 3.59
CA VAL A 217 -13.57 25.24 3.72
C VAL A 217 -12.19 25.81 3.39
N ALA A 218 -11.27 25.77 4.36
CA ALA A 218 -9.88 26.14 4.13
C ALA A 218 -9.14 25.07 3.31
N ALA A 219 -8.02 25.43 2.67
CA ALA A 219 -7.13 24.43 2.10
C ALA A 219 -6.53 23.54 3.21
N PRO A 220 -6.22 22.26 2.94
CA PRO A 220 -5.49 21.40 3.88
C PRO A 220 -4.19 22.04 4.35
N THR A 221 -3.84 21.88 5.64
CA THR A 221 -2.54 22.38 6.16
C THR A 221 -1.37 21.49 5.73
N GLN A 222 -1.69 20.25 5.34
CA GLN A 222 -0.81 19.27 4.70
C GLN A 222 -1.28 19.04 3.27
N GLU A 223 -0.43 19.29 2.26
CA GLU A 223 -0.83 19.28 0.84
C GLU A 223 -1.43 17.94 0.41
N ALA A 224 -0.88 16.82 0.86
CA ALA A 224 -1.37 15.50 0.49
C ALA A 224 -2.59 15.02 1.30
N GLY A 225 -3.07 15.80 2.28
CA GLY A 225 -4.21 15.42 3.13
C GLY A 225 -4.02 14.08 3.85
N TRP A 226 -5.10 13.35 4.10
CA TRP A 226 -5.05 11.96 4.58
C TRP A 226 -4.69 10.99 3.45
N GLY A 227 -3.87 9.98 3.76
CA GLY A 227 -3.69 8.84 2.87
C GLY A 227 -4.97 7.97 2.82
N THR A 228 -5.34 7.48 1.65
CA THR A 228 -6.54 6.66 1.44
C THR A 228 -6.33 5.19 1.79
N GLY A 229 -5.08 4.76 2.03
CA GLY A 229 -4.76 3.35 2.29
C GLY A 229 -4.78 2.51 1.02
N THR A 230 -4.52 3.11 -0.14
CA THR A 230 -4.60 2.43 -1.45
C THR A 230 -3.24 1.81 -1.77
N HIS A 231 -3.07 0.56 -1.32
CA HIS A 231 -1.80 -0.17 -1.41
C HIS A 231 -1.82 -1.24 -2.50
N TYR A 232 -0.64 -1.72 -2.92
CA TYR A 232 -0.51 -2.89 -3.79
C TYR A 232 -0.30 -4.15 -2.94
N MET A 233 -1.39 -4.86 -2.65
CA MET A 233 -1.39 -6.08 -1.82
C MET A 233 -2.33 -7.12 -2.43
N LEU A 234 -1.93 -8.38 -2.43
CA LEU A 234 -2.77 -9.49 -2.89
C LEU A 234 -3.51 -10.14 -1.72
N ALA A 235 -4.38 -11.10 -2.02
CA ALA A 235 -5.03 -11.90 -0.99
C ALA A 235 -4.00 -12.73 -0.21
N GLU A 236 -4.32 -13.03 1.04
CA GLU A 236 -3.55 -13.87 1.94
C GLU A 236 -4.27 -15.22 2.15
N ASP A 237 -3.50 -16.24 2.51
CA ASP A 237 -4.04 -17.49 3.01
C ASP A 237 -4.23 -17.45 4.53
N ALA A 238 -4.70 -18.57 5.11
CA ALA A 238 -4.96 -18.66 6.54
C ALA A 238 -3.71 -18.57 7.44
N ASN A 239 -2.50 -18.60 6.87
CA ASN A 239 -1.25 -18.40 7.59
C ASN A 239 -0.71 -16.96 7.43
N GLY A 240 -1.41 -16.09 6.69
CA GLY A 240 -0.93 -14.76 6.34
C GLY A 240 0.04 -14.74 5.16
N ASP A 241 0.21 -15.86 4.44
CA ASP A 241 1.07 -15.91 3.26
C ASP A 241 0.34 -15.33 2.04
N ILE A 242 1.07 -14.54 1.25
CA ILE A 242 0.53 -13.98 0.00
C ILE A 242 0.18 -15.08 -1.00
N VAL A 243 -1.07 -15.09 -1.46
CA VAL A 243 -1.56 -15.96 -2.52
C VAL A 243 -1.24 -15.34 -3.88
N VAL A 244 -0.20 -15.86 -4.53
CA VAL A 244 0.15 -15.48 -5.90
C VAL A 244 -0.60 -16.38 -6.88
N GLU A 245 -1.53 -15.77 -7.63
CA GLU A 245 -2.23 -16.40 -8.73
C GLU A 245 -1.52 -16.08 -10.04
N HIS A 246 -1.77 -16.89 -11.07
CA HIS A 246 -1.18 -16.67 -12.38
C HIS A 246 -2.25 -16.61 -13.48
N GLY A 247 -1.97 -15.80 -14.48
CA GLY A 247 -2.77 -15.62 -15.68
C GLY A 247 -2.49 -16.69 -16.73
N ASP A 248 -2.79 -16.37 -17.98
CA ASP A 248 -2.73 -17.29 -19.11
C ASP A 248 -1.31 -17.47 -19.64
N ASN A 249 -0.53 -16.39 -19.68
CA ASN A 249 0.86 -16.44 -20.11
C ASN A 249 1.79 -16.83 -18.96
N HIS A 250 1.72 -18.10 -18.56
CA HIS A 250 2.40 -18.63 -17.39
C HIS A 250 3.35 -19.82 -17.68
N ARG A 251 4.46 -19.86 -16.93
CA ARG A 251 5.42 -20.97 -16.88
C ARG A 251 6.22 -20.87 -15.59
N LYS A 252 6.33 -21.99 -14.86
CA LYS A 252 7.25 -22.15 -13.73
C LYS A 252 8.64 -22.54 -14.24
N VAL A 253 9.68 -21.94 -13.68
CA VAL A 253 11.09 -22.23 -13.96
C VAL A 253 11.77 -22.67 -12.68
N TYR A 254 12.03 -23.97 -12.58
CA TYR A 254 12.74 -24.57 -11.45
C TYR A 254 14.25 -24.48 -11.66
N VAL A 255 14.94 -23.77 -10.76
CA VAL A 255 16.39 -23.60 -10.72
C VAL A 255 16.95 -24.29 -9.47
N SER A 256 18.09 -24.95 -9.61
CA SER A 256 18.74 -25.70 -8.54
C SER A 256 20.25 -25.49 -8.52
N GLY A 257 20.82 -25.40 -7.31
CA GLY A 257 22.25 -25.45 -7.06
C GLY A 257 22.83 -26.88 -6.98
N SER A 258 22.00 -27.90 -7.16
CA SER A 258 22.42 -29.30 -7.10
C SER A 258 23.34 -29.67 -8.26
N GLU A 259 24.32 -30.55 -8.03
CA GLU A 259 25.14 -31.16 -9.09
C GLU A 259 24.32 -31.99 -10.09
N THR A 260 23.06 -32.30 -9.77
CA THR A 260 22.15 -33.05 -10.64
C THR A 260 21.24 -32.15 -11.50
N ALA A 261 21.27 -30.85 -11.26
CA ALA A 261 20.53 -29.86 -12.05
C ALA A 261 21.05 -29.83 -13.49
N LEU A 262 20.14 -29.61 -14.45
CA LEU A 262 20.47 -29.73 -15.87
C LEU A 262 21.21 -28.50 -16.37
N SER A 263 22.50 -28.65 -16.65
CA SER A 263 23.26 -27.65 -17.40
C SER A 263 22.88 -27.67 -18.88
N LYS A 264 23.26 -26.63 -19.62
CA LYS A 264 23.14 -26.62 -21.08
C LYS A 264 23.88 -27.80 -21.74
N ALA A 265 25.01 -28.21 -21.16
CA ALA A 265 25.79 -29.33 -21.66
C ALA A 265 25.05 -30.67 -21.45
N ASP A 266 24.38 -30.85 -20.32
CA ASP A 266 23.57 -32.05 -20.05
C ASP A 266 22.38 -32.16 -21.01
N ILE A 267 21.70 -31.04 -21.24
CA ILE A 267 20.58 -30.96 -22.19
C ILE A 267 21.08 -31.25 -23.61
N ALA A 268 22.15 -30.61 -24.04
CA ALA A 268 22.76 -30.83 -25.34
C ALA A 268 23.15 -32.31 -25.55
N ALA A 269 23.73 -32.95 -24.53
CA ALA A 269 24.07 -34.37 -24.57
C ALA A 269 22.83 -35.27 -24.68
N ARG A 270 21.73 -34.94 -23.99
CA ARG A 270 20.45 -35.68 -24.06
C ARG A 270 19.80 -35.57 -25.44
N GLU A 271 19.82 -34.37 -26.02
CA GLU A 271 19.18 -34.08 -27.31
C GLU A 271 20.07 -34.39 -28.53
N GLY A 272 21.36 -34.68 -28.30
CA GLY A 272 22.33 -34.89 -29.39
C GLY A 272 22.68 -33.60 -30.14
N LEU A 273 22.59 -32.46 -29.45
CA LEU A 273 22.92 -31.13 -29.95
C LEU A 273 24.28 -30.65 -29.41
N SER A 274 24.78 -29.54 -29.93
CA SER A 274 25.88 -28.80 -29.29
C SER A 274 25.34 -27.85 -28.21
N GLU A 275 26.15 -27.58 -27.19
CA GLU A 275 25.77 -26.69 -26.09
C GLU A 275 25.35 -25.28 -26.54
N GLY A 276 25.99 -24.76 -27.60
CA GLY A 276 25.65 -23.46 -28.18
C GLY A 276 24.29 -23.43 -28.90
N GLU A 277 23.68 -24.58 -29.20
CA GLU A 277 22.33 -24.67 -29.77
C GLU A 277 21.24 -24.57 -28.69
N ILE A 278 21.59 -24.82 -27.42
CA ILE A 278 20.69 -24.65 -26.28
C ILE A 278 20.64 -23.16 -25.91
N THR A 279 19.89 -22.39 -26.68
CA THR A 279 19.68 -20.94 -26.49
C THR A 279 18.42 -20.66 -25.68
N ALA A 280 18.24 -19.43 -25.16
CA ALA A 280 16.99 -18.98 -24.53
C ALA A 280 15.76 -19.36 -25.37
N LYS A 281 15.77 -19.01 -26.67
CA LYS A 281 14.69 -19.34 -27.62
C LYS A 281 14.44 -20.85 -27.72
N TRP A 282 15.50 -21.65 -27.69
CA TRP A 282 15.37 -23.11 -27.73
C TRP A 282 14.70 -23.62 -26.44
N LEU A 283 15.11 -23.13 -25.27
CA LEU A 283 14.54 -23.51 -23.98
C LEU A 283 13.07 -23.08 -23.82
N VAL A 284 12.69 -21.92 -24.38
CA VAL A 284 11.29 -21.48 -24.45
C VAL A 284 10.45 -22.49 -25.23
N ALA A 285 10.97 -23.02 -26.34
CA ALA A 285 10.28 -24.00 -27.19
C ALA A 285 10.26 -25.44 -26.63
N HIS A 286 10.99 -25.73 -25.54
CA HIS A 286 11.08 -27.05 -24.91
C HIS A 286 10.69 -26.94 -23.42
N PRO A 287 9.38 -26.86 -23.11
CA PRO A 287 8.88 -26.57 -21.77
C PRO A 287 9.21 -27.63 -20.72
N GLU A 288 9.55 -28.85 -21.13
CA GLU A 288 9.95 -29.93 -20.23
C GLU A 288 11.23 -29.62 -19.44
N TYR A 289 12.12 -28.78 -19.97
CA TYR A 289 13.35 -28.35 -19.30
C TYR A 289 13.06 -27.16 -18.39
N GLY A 290 13.31 -27.35 -17.09
CA GLY A 290 12.96 -26.35 -16.06
C GLY A 290 11.48 -26.27 -15.72
N GLY A 291 10.61 -27.08 -16.34
CA GLY A 291 9.15 -27.06 -16.09
C GLY A 291 8.70 -27.95 -14.92
N SER A 292 9.61 -28.65 -14.25
CA SER A 292 9.33 -29.45 -13.05
C SER A 292 10.58 -29.60 -12.19
N GLU A 293 10.41 -29.92 -10.91
CA GLU A 293 11.51 -30.20 -9.98
C GLU A 293 12.51 -31.25 -10.52
N ALA A 294 12.00 -32.33 -11.13
CA ALA A 294 12.82 -33.41 -11.69
C ALA A 294 13.64 -32.99 -12.93
N MET A 295 13.27 -31.88 -13.56
CA MET A 295 13.94 -31.30 -14.72
C MET A 295 14.51 -29.90 -14.39
N ALA A 296 14.76 -29.62 -13.11
CA ALA A 296 15.31 -28.35 -12.66
C ALA A 296 16.63 -28.03 -13.40
N LEU A 297 16.76 -26.76 -13.76
CA LEU A 297 17.91 -26.25 -14.52
C LEU A 297 19.02 -25.84 -13.55
N ALA A 298 20.26 -26.06 -13.98
CA ALA A 298 21.40 -25.38 -13.38
C ALA A 298 21.25 -23.86 -13.62
N VAL A 299 21.88 -23.06 -12.76
CA VAL A 299 21.72 -21.59 -12.73
C VAL A 299 21.93 -20.94 -14.10
N ASP A 300 22.97 -21.33 -14.84
CA ASP A 300 23.28 -20.76 -16.16
C ASP A 300 22.18 -21.02 -17.20
N ALA A 301 21.64 -22.24 -17.23
CA ALA A 301 20.54 -22.62 -18.11
C ALA A 301 19.21 -21.99 -17.69
N GLY A 302 18.96 -21.92 -16.38
CA GLY A 302 17.76 -21.31 -15.79
C GLY A 302 17.67 -19.82 -16.08
N MET A 303 18.76 -19.08 -15.84
CA MET A 303 18.80 -17.64 -16.10
C MET A 303 18.81 -17.32 -17.60
N GLU A 304 19.39 -18.18 -18.45
CA GLU A 304 19.28 -18.06 -19.92
C GLU A 304 17.83 -18.22 -20.39
N LEU A 305 17.06 -19.16 -19.83
CA LEU A 305 15.62 -19.29 -20.11
C LEU A 305 14.83 -18.08 -19.59
N TRP A 306 15.14 -17.62 -18.38
CA TRP A 306 14.40 -16.56 -17.70
C TRP A 306 14.60 -15.20 -18.38
N ILE A 307 15.80 -14.63 -18.28
CA ILE A 307 16.11 -13.25 -18.76
C ILE A 307 16.96 -13.20 -20.03
N GLY A 308 17.39 -14.34 -20.56
CA GLY A 308 18.17 -14.39 -21.79
C GLY A 308 17.42 -13.72 -22.95
N LYS A 309 18.15 -13.25 -23.97
CA LYS A 309 17.53 -12.56 -25.10
C LYS A 309 16.64 -13.51 -25.90
N GLY A 310 15.34 -13.24 -25.92
CA GLY A 310 14.30 -14.15 -26.43
C GLY A 310 13.90 -15.26 -25.46
N GLY A 311 14.25 -15.13 -24.18
CA GLY A 311 13.74 -15.92 -23.06
C GLY A 311 12.34 -15.47 -22.64
N LEU A 312 11.90 -15.94 -21.48
CA LEU A 312 10.53 -15.73 -20.97
C LEU A 312 10.26 -14.26 -20.60
N THR A 313 11.15 -13.65 -19.82
CA THR A 313 11.04 -12.26 -19.38
C THR A 313 12.07 -11.35 -20.04
N GLY A 314 13.07 -11.92 -20.71
CA GLY A 314 14.13 -11.17 -21.39
C GLY A 314 13.65 -10.34 -22.59
N LEU A 315 14.48 -9.40 -23.02
CA LEU A 315 14.23 -8.62 -24.24
C LEU A 315 13.98 -9.53 -25.44
N THR A 316 13.05 -9.13 -26.30
CA THR A 316 12.83 -9.86 -27.55
C THR A 316 14.08 -9.83 -28.43
N LEU A 317 14.11 -10.69 -29.45
CA LEU A 317 15.22 -10.70 -30.42
C LEU A 317 15.43 -9.33 -31.12
N ASN A 318 14.38 -8.51 -31.16
CA ASN A 318 14.36 -7.18 -31.76
C ASN A 318 14.64 -6.05 -30.75
N ASN A 319 15.08 -6.37 -29.53
CA ASN A 319 15.34 -5.42 -28.44
C ASN A 319 14.09 -4.59 -28.04
N THR A 320 12.93 -5.24 -27.99
CA THR A 320 11.70 -4.66 -27.41
C THR A 320 11.39 -5.35 -26.08
N SER A 321 10.56 -4.71 -25.25
CA SER A 321 10.02 -5.34 -24.04
C SER A 321 9.33 -6.68 -24.38
N PRO A 322 9.39 -7.67 -23.46
CA PRO A 322 8.56 -8.87 -23.57
C PRO A 322 7.07 -8.50 -23.50
N ALA A 323 6.21 -9.42 -23.91
CA ALA A 323 4.79 -9.32 -23.58
C ALA A 323 4.60 -9.50 -22.06
N PRO A 324 3.53 -8.93 -21.47
CA PRO A 324 3.16 -9.24 -20.09
C PRO A 324 3.03 -10.75 -19.85
N SER A 325 3.46 -11.21 -18.68
CA SER A 325 3.45 -12.63 -18.33
C SER A 325 3.42 -12.80 -16.82
N SER A 326 2.78 -13.86 -16.32
CA SER A 326 2.78 -14.24 -14.90
C SER A 326 3.75 -15.40 -14.63
N HIS A 327 4.88 -15.47 -15.34
CA HIS A 327 5.89 -16.52 -15.15
C HIS A 327 6.51 -16.50 -13.75
N TRP A 328 6.89 -17.69 -13.26
CA TRP A 328 7.49 -17.85 -11.93
C TRP A 328 8.93 -18.38 -12.03
N LEU A 329 9.86 -17.74 -11.33
CA LEU A 329 11.24 -18.21 -11.16
C LEU A 329 11.41 -18.76 -9.75
N MET A 330 11.81 -20.02 -9.63
CA MET A 330 11.82 -20.74 -8.35
C MET A 330 13.23 -21.29 -8.06
N PHE A 331 13.83 -20.87 -6.94
CA PHE A 331 15.14 -21.35 -6.49
C PHE A 331 15.00 -22.48 -5.45
N GLU A 332 15.76 -23.57 -5.61
CA GLU A 332 15.70 -24.69 -4.68
C GLU A 332 16.25 -24.29 -3.29
N LYS A 333 15.49 -24.62 -2.24
CA LYS A 333 15.87 -24.49 -0.83
C LYS A 333 17.15 -25.28 -0.50
N GLY A 334 17.93 -24.75 0.44
CA GLY A 334 19.17 -25.35 0.92
C GLY A 334 20.42 -25.05 0.09
N TYR A 335 20.35 -24.11 -0.86
CA TYR A 335 21.47 -23.71 -1.71
C TYR A 335 21.72 -22.20 -1.65
N THR A 336 22.97 -21.83 -1.95
CA THR A 336 23.42 -20.46 -2.17
C THR A 336 23.63 -20.22 -3.66
N TYR A 337 23.18 -19.08 -4.15
CA TYR A 337 23.24 -18.68 -5.55
C TYR A 337 24.08 -17.41 -5.68
N GLU A 338 25.18 -17.51 -6.41
CA GLU A 338 26.14 -16.45 -6.67
C GLU A 338 26.17 -16.09 -8.16
N ASP A 339 26.64 -14.88 -8.48
CA ASP A 339 26.86 -14.38 -9.84
C ASP A 339 25.63 -14.53 -10.79
N LEU A 340 24.41 -14.36 -10.27
CA LEU A 340 23.17 -14.49 -11.07
C LEU A 340 23.06 -13.48 -12.23
N GLY A 341 23.75 -12.34 -12.11
CA GLY A 341 23.50 -11.18 -12.96
C GLY A 341 22.16 -10.51 -12.60
N GLY A 342 21.42 -10.01 -13.59
CA GLY A 342 20.10 -9.43 -13.35
C GLY A 342 19.02 -10.50 -13.19
N VAL A 343 18.03 -10.26 -12.32
CA VAL A 343 16.86 -11.14 -12.18
C VAL A 343 15.64 -10.58 -12.93
N PHE A 344 15.52 -9.26 -13.03
CA PHE A 344 14.45 -8.60 -13.76
C PHE A 344 14.98 -7.96 -15.04
N ALA A 345 14.42 -8.39 -16.17
CA ALA A 345 14.70 -7.77 -17.44
C ALA A 345 14.02 -6.40 -17.56
N TRP A 346 14.57 -5.54 -18.42
CA TRP A 346 14.00 -4.22 -18.65
C TRP A 346 12.61 -4.30 -19.29
N GLY A 347 11.64 -3.66 -18.66
CA GLY A 347 10.27 -3.61 -19.16
C GLY A 347 9.48 -4.90 -18.97
N ALA A 348 9.96 -5.84 -18.16
CA ALA A 348 9.20 -7.03 -17.77
C ALA A 348 8.01 -6.64 -16.90
N ARG A 349 6.85 -7.28 -17.12
CA ARG A 349 5.61 -6.96 -16.41
C ARG A 349 4.79 -8.22 -16.15
N GLY A 350 4.15 -8.28 -14.98
CA GLY A 350 3.00 -9.18 -14.75
C GLY A 350 1.87 -8.91 -15.75
N GLU A 351 0.99 -9.89 -15.97
CA GLU A 351 -0.17 -9.75 -16.87
C GLU A 351 -1.15 -8.69 -16.37
N SER A 352 -1.31 -8.60 -15.04
CA SER A 352 -2.10 -7.59 -14.35
C SER A 352 -1.61 -7.47 -12.90
N GLU A 353 -2.26 -6.59 -12.13
CA GLU A 353 -2.08 -6.45 -10.69
C GLU A 353 -2.40 -7.73 -9.92
N LEU A 354 -3.31 -8.58 -10.44
CA LEU A 354 -3.63 -9.89 -9.83
C LEU A 354 -2.69 -11.02 -10.28
N HIS A 355 -2.05 -10.88 -11.44
CA HIS A 355 -1.24 -11.92 -12.08
C HIS A 355 0.22 -11.47 -12.25
N PRO A 356 0.96 -11.29 -11.14
CA PRO A 356 2.31 -10.74 -11.18
C PRO A 356 3.35 -11.74 -11.70
N LEU A 357 4.52 -11.22 -12.05
CA LEU A 357 5.75 -12.02 -12.09
C LEU A 357 6.13 -12.41 -10.67
N HIS A 358 6.53 -13.67 -10.46
CA HIS A 358 6.88 -14.18 -9.13
C HIS A 358 8.30 -14.73 -9.10
N VAL A 359 9.11 -14.27 -8.15
CA VAL A 359 10.41 -14.87 -7.85
C VAL A 359 10.36 -15.46 -6.45
N THR A 360 10.54 -16.77 -6.33
CA THR A 360 10.31 -17.51 -5.09
C THR A 360 11.22 -18.72 -4.93
N SER A 361 10.91 -19.58 -3.97
CA SER A 361 11.64 -20.81 -3.67
C SER A 361 10.84 -22.07 -4.02
N TRP A 362 11.50 -23.24 -3.99
CA TRP A 362 10.86 -24.56 -4.01
C TRP A 362 11.67 -25.60 -3.23
N GLY A 363 11.08 -26.76 -2.98
CA GLY A 363 11.77 -27.87 -2.31
C GLY A 363 11.77 -27.75 -0.79
N THR A 364 12.75 -28.40 -0.14
CA THR A 364 12.84 -28.50 1.33
C THR A 364 14.21 -28.07 1.83
N GLY A 365 14.28 -27.53 3.04
CA GLY A 365 15.53 -27.08 3.66
C GLY A 365 15.46 -25.61 4.02
N ASP A 366 16.63 -25.04 4.30
CA ASP A 366 16.75 -23.62 4.62
C ASP A 366 16.41 -22.76 3.39
N ARG A 367 16.03 -21.51 3.62
CA ARG A 367 15.70 -20.54 2.56
C ARG A 367 16.85 -20.43 1.54
N PRO A 368 16.58 -20.23 0.23
CA PRO A 368 17.64 -19.99 -0.75
C PRO A 368 18.36 -18.68 -0.43
N VAL A 369 19.70 -18.74 -0.41
CA VAL A 369 20.54 -17.56 -0.18
C VAL A 369 20.99 -16.99 -1.52
N ILE A 370 20.63 -15.75 -1.81
CA ILE A 370 21.03 -15.03 -3.01
C ILE A 370 22.13 -14.03 -2.66
N ASP A 371 23.38 -14.40 -2.97
CA ASP A 371 24.54 -13.51 -2.86
C ASP A 371 24.88 -12.93 -4.24
N SER A 372 23.99 -12.05 -4.70
CA SER A 372 24.11 -11.36 -5.98
C SER A 372 23.34 -10.05 -5.94
N ALA A 373 23.72 -9.10 -6.78
CA ALA A 373 22.96 -7.86 -6.95
C ALA A 373 21.53 -8.18 -7.41
N PHE A 374 20.55 -7.73 -6.64
CA PHE A 374 19.14 -8.03 -6.89
C PHE A 374 18.36 -6.71 -6.98
N GLY A 375 18.08 -6.27 -8.21
CA GLY A 375 17.41 -4.99 -8.39
C GLY A 375 16.91 -4.71 -9.81
N ILE A 376 16.17 -3.60 -9.91
CA ILE A 376 15.45 -3.15 -11.10
C ILE A 376 16.00 -1.78 -11.53
N ALA A 377 16.68 -1.77 -12.68
CA ALA A 377 17.40 -0.62 -13.21
C ALA A 377 16.47 0.47 -13.80
N PRO A 378 16.89 1.76 -13.84
CA PRO A 378 16.01 2.93 -14.05
C PRO A 378 15.59 3.18 -15.51
N GLN A 379 15.56 2.17 -16.38
CA GLN A 379 15.45 2.41 -17.82
C GLN A 379 14.02 2.32 -18.32
N TRP A 380 13.31 1.21 -18.08
CA TRP A 380 11.98 0.96 -18.64
C TRP A 380 10.97 0.57 -17.57
N ALA A 381 9.73 1.04 -17.75
CA ALA A 381 8.62 0.76 -16.85
C ALA A 381 8.40 -0.76 -16.73
N THR A 382 8.66 -1.24 -15.52
CA THR A 382 8.54 -2.62 -15.04
C THR A 382 7.42 -2.60 -13.99
N SER A 383 6.60 -3.64 -13.88
CA SER A 383 5.48 -3.60 -12.92
C SER A 383 4.94 -4.98 -12.56
N ASN A 384 4.17 -5.04 -11.47
CA ASN A 384 3.44 -6.22 -10.99
C ASN A 384 4.40 -7.37 -10.69
N ILE A 385 5.19 -7.20 -9.63
CA ILE A 385 6.23 -8.13 -9.20
C ILE A 385 5.97 -8.55 -7.75
N VAL A 386 6.11 -9.85 -7.50
CA VAL A 386 6.19 -10.44 -6.17
C VAL A 386 7.54 -11.14 -6.03
N VAL A 387 8.23 -10.89 -4.92
CA VAL A 387 9.41 -11.67 -4.50
C VAL A 387 9.12 -12.23 -3.12
N SER A 388 9.31 -13.54 -2.96
CA SER A 388 9.01 -14.19 -1.69
C SER A 388 9.97 -15.30 -1.29
N ASP A 389 10.11 -15.52 0.01
CA ASP A 389 10.85 -16.66 0.58
C ASP A 389 12.29 -16.79 0.07
N LEU A 390 13.02 -15.67 0.04
CA LEU A 390 14.45 -15.60 -0.31
C LEU A 390 15.25 -14.81 0.72
N GLU A 391 16.51 -15.21 0.91
CA GLU A 391 17.50 -14.41 1.64
C GLU A 391 18.32 -13.61 0.63
N LEU A 392 18.32 -12.27 0.74
CA LEU A 392 19.12 -11.40 -0.13
C LEU A 392 20.26 -10.77 0.66
N VAL A 393 21.48 -11.27 0.43
CA VAL A 393 22.67 -10.84 1.18
C VAL A 393 23.10 -9.43 0.80
N GLN A 394 22.94 -9.07 -0.48
CA GLN A 394 23.28 -7.74 -1.01
C GLN A 394 22.10 -6.76 -1.02
N GLY A 395 20.96 -7.16 -0.45
CA GLY A 395 19.75 -6.32 -0.37
C GLY A 395 18.94 -6.27 -1.67
N PHE A 396 18.08 -5.26 -1.78
CA PHE A 396 17.17 -5.08 -2.91
C PHE A 396 17.16 -3.61 -3.37
N GLY A 397 17.25 -3.37 -4.68
CA GLY A 397 17.18 -2.02 -5.23
C GLY A 397 16.10 -1.87 -6.31
N ASN A 398 15.19 -0.92 -6.16
CA ASN A 398 14.22 -0.55 -7.20
C ASN A 398 14.30 0.94 -7.54
N LEU A 399 14.46 1.23 -8.83
CA LEU A 399 14.53 2.59 -9.34
C LEU A 399 13.42 2.96 -10.33
N THR A 400 12.52 2.03 -10.69
CA THR A 400 11.52 2.27 -11.76
C THR A 400 10.24 1.43 -11.69
N ALA A 401 10.22 0.32 -10.95
CA ALA A 401 9.07 -0.56 -10.95
C ALA A 401 7.95 -0.05 -10.03
N ASP A 402 6.72 -0.13 -10.53
CA ASP A 402 5.52 0.02 -9.72
C ASP A 402 4.99 -1.36 -9.30
N ASN A 403 4.16 -1.40 -8.26
CA ASN A 403 3.47 -2.61 -7.82
C ASN A 403 4.45 -3.75 -7.49
N VAL A 404 5.22 -3.57 -6.43
CA VAL A 404 6.22 -4.53 -5.94
C VAL A 404 5.87 -4.97 -4.53
N ILE A 405 5.71 -6.28 -4.35
CA ILE A 405 5.57 -6.93 -3.03
C ILE A 405 6.86 -7.69 -2.72
N LEU A 406 7.44 -7.42 -1.56
CA LEU A 406 8.49 -8.22 -0.94
C LEU A 406 7.88 -8.88 0.30
N THR A 407 7.79 -10.22 0.32
CA THR A 407 7.11 -10.94 1.40
C THR A 407 7.90 -12.17 1.88
N ASN A 408 7.87 -12.49 3.16
CA ASN A 408 8.60 -13.65 3.70
C ASN A 408 10.10 -13.60 3.38
N MET A 409 10.71 -12.40 3.41
CA MET A 409 12.09 -12.17 3.00
C MET A 409 13.04 -12.06 4.20
N HIS A 410 14.32 -12.40 3.99
CA HIS A 410 15.39 -12.06 4.95
C HIS A 410 16.44 -11.22 4.24
N PHE A 411 16.76 -10.07 4.80
CA PHE A 411 17.73 -9.13 4.24
C PHE A 411 18.84 -8.86 5.25
N SER A 412 20.09 -9.12 4.83
CA SER A 412 21.30 -8.64 5.50
C SER A 412 21.97 -7.47 4.77
N GLY A 413 21.45 -7.13 3.58
CA GLY A 413 21.78 -5.93 2.83
C GLY A 413 20.59 -4.97 2.77
N GLY A 414 20.85 -3.67 2.55
CA GLY A 414 19.81 -2.65 2.57
C GLY A 414 18.78 -2.79 1.43
N VAL A 415 17.53 -2.43 1.73
CA VAL A 415 16.44 -2.30 0.76
C VAL A 415 16.28 -0.84 0.36
N SER A 416 16.22 -0.59 -0.95
CA SER A 416 16.08 0.75 -1.50
C SER A 416 15.02 0.83 -2.57
N PHE A 417 14.10 1.79 -2.43
CA PHE A 417 13.00 2.02 -3.35
C PHE A 417 12.92 3.51 -3.69
N GLN A 418 13.34 3.89 -4.89
CA GLN A 418 13.55 5.30 -5.23
C GLN A 418 13.02 5.65 -6.61
N GLY A 419 12.07 6.59 -6.68
CA GLY A 419 11.70 7.21 -7.96
C GLY A 419 12.82 8.09 -8.49
N PHE A 420 13.64 7.58 -9.42
CA PHE A 420 14.74 8.36 -10.01
C PHE A 420 14.28 9.27 -11.16
N SER A 421 13.54 8.72 -12.11
CA SER A 421 13.06 9.43 -13.31
C SER A 421 11.60 9.88 -13.22
N ARG A 422 10.85 9.33 -12.26
CA ARG A 422 9.43 9.58 -12.01
C ARG A 422 9.06 9.10 -10.60
N PRO A 423 7.98 9.61 -10.00
CA PRO A 423 7.38 8.99 -8.82
C PRO A 423 6.98 7.53 -9.10
N LEU A 424 7.14 6.67 -8.09
CA LEU A 424 6.73 5.27 -8.11
C LEU A 424 5.45 5.06 -7.30
N LYS A 425 4.77 3.95 -7.55
CA LYS A 425 3.55 3.56 -6.83
C LYS A 425 3.59 2.11 -6.38
N GLY A 426 2.96 1.80 -5.25
CA GLY A 426 2.71 0.44 -4.80
C GLY A 426 3.98 -0.28 -4.36
N PHE A 427 4.40 -0.04 -3.13
CA PHE A 427 5.49 -0.78 -2.49
C PHE A 427 4.98 -1.43 -1.21
N THR A 428 5.05 -2.75 -1.15
CA THR A 428 4.65 -3.53 0.02
C THR A 428 5.84 -4.35 0.54
N LEU A 429 6.13 -4.21 1.83
CA LEU A 429 7.03 -5.08 2.58
C LEU A 429 6.20 -5.77 3.67
N HIS A 430 6.08 -7.09 3.56
CA HIS A 430 5.17 -7.89 4.38
C HIS A 430 5.90 -9.07 5.02
N ASN A 431 5.61 -9.39 6.28
CA ASN A 431 6.11 -10.59 6.97
C ASN A 431 7.63 -10.86 6.74
N SER A 432 8.47 -9.84 6.89
CA SER A 432 9.87 -9.87 6.45
C SER A 432 10.85 -9.40 7.53
N GLU A 433 12.14 -9.61 7.29
CA GLU A 433 13.21 -9.24 8.21
C GLU A 433 14.30 -8.43 7.50
N ILE A 434 14.64 -7.26 8.03
CA ILE A 434 15.79 -6.45 7.61
C ILE A 434 16.71 -6.24 8.81
N VAL A 435 17.81 -6.99 8.83
CA VAL A 435 18.64 -7.12 10.03
C VAL A 435 20.12 -7.04 9.71
N ASP A 436 20.90 -6.49 10.65
CA ASP A 436 22.36 -6.41 10.57
C ASP A 436 22.90 -5.75 9.28
N VAL A 437 22.14 -4.81 8.71
CA VAL A 437 22.60 -4.05 7.54
C VAL A 437 23.74 -3.12 7.95
N VAL A 438 24.97 -3.57 7.72
CA VAL A 438 26.20 -2.87 8.06
C VAL A 438 27.22 -3.07 6.93
N PRO A 439 27.92 -2.01 6.48
CA PRO A 439 29.03 -2.14 5.56
C PRO A 439 30.10 -3.09 6.13
N PRO A 440 30.61 -4.05 5.34
CA PRO A 440 31.56 -5.05 5.83
C PRO A 440 32.95 -4.46 6.08
N GLU A 441 33.29 -3.32 5.48
CA GLU A 441 34.58 -2.67 5.62
C GLU A 441 34.46 -1.13 5.52
N PRO A 442 35.39 -0.38 6.12
CA PRO A 442 35.40 1.08 6.06
C PRO A 442 35.82 1.59 4.67
N GLU A 443 35.13 2.60 4.16
CA GLU A 443 35.50 3.28 2.93
C GLU A 443 36.66 4.26 3.17
N GLY A 444 37.69 4.23 2.32
CA GLY A 444 38.82 5.17 2.41
C GLY A 444 39.62 5.12 3.71
N GLY A 445 39.49 4.05 4.50
CA GLY A 445 40.16 3.88 5.80
C GLY A 445 39.44 4.55 6.98
N THR A 446 38.19 4.99 6.79
CA THR A 446 37.32 5.55 7.83
C THR A 446 35.92 4.95 7.76
N TRP A 447 35.26 4.84 8.90
CA TRP A 447 33.81 4.64 8.89
C TRP A 447 33.13 5.94 8.49
N SER A 448 32.80 6.07 7.20
CA SER A 448 32.05 7.18 6.60
C SER A 448 30.83 6.65 5.87
N GLY A 449 29.80 7.50 5.70
CA GLY A 449 28.59 7.16 4.94
C GLY A 449 27.37 6.82 5.79
N THR A 450 26.33 6.39 5.09
CA THR A 450 24.98 6.12 5.60
C THR A 450 24.65 4.66 5.37
N ALA A 451 24.22 3.96 6.42
CA ALA A 451 23.67 2.62 6.32
C ALA A 451 22.22 2.62 6.83
N ALA A 452 21.28 2.32 5.93
CA ALA A 452 19.87 2.19 6.27
C ALA A 452 19.39 0.77 5.96
N GLY A 453 18.57 0.20 6.84
CA GLY A 453 17.88 -1.06 6.55
C GLY A 453 16.93 -0.89 5.37
N LEU A 454 16.05 0.12 5.44
CA LEU A 454 15.13 0.50 4.37
C LEU A 454 15.26 2.00 4.04
N PHE A 455 15.39 2.32 2.76
CA PHE A 455 15.32 3.69 2.24
C PHE A 455 14.28 3.83 1.14
N VAL A 456 13.32 4.74 1.30
CA VAL A 456 12.27 5.01 0.30
C VAL A 456 12.17 6.49 -0.02
N ARG A 457 11.98 6.81 -1.31
CA ARG A 457 11.88 8.18 -1.82
C ARG A 457 11.01 8.27 -3.09
N GLU A 458 10.28 9.38 -3.27
CA GLU A 458 9.44 9.65 -4.46
C GLU A 458 8.47 8.48 -4.74
N THR A 459 7.76 8.01 -3.73
CA THR A 459 6.91 6.81 -3.82
C THR A 459 5.61 7.01 -3.04
N SER A 460 4.51 6.54 -3.60
CA SER A 460 3.17 6.59 -2.99
C SER A 460 2.55 5.19 -2.87
N GLY A 461 1.61 4.99 -1.94
CA GLY A 461 0.97 3.70 -1.68
C GLY A 461 1.99 2.72 -1.10
N ILE A 462 2.54 3.09 0.07
CA ILE A 462 3.57 2.32 0.77
C ILE A 462 2.93 1.58 1.93
N LEU A 463 3.02 0.25 1.91
CA LEU A 463 2.60 -0.63 2.98
C LEU A 463 3.82 -1.34 3.58
N ILE A 464 4.00 -1.21 4.90
CA ILE A 464 5.02 -1.94 5.63
C ILE A 464 4.33 -2.54 6.85
N GLU A 465 4.23 -3.87 6.86
CA GLU A 465 3.55 -4.59 7.93
C GLU A 465 4.23 -5.90 8.29
N ASP A 466 4.00 -6.34 9.53
CA ASP A 466 4.53 -7.57 10.11
C ASP A 466 6.04 -7.76 9.85
N THR A 467 6.82 -6.69 9.95
CA THR A 467 8.24 -6.70 9.59
C THR A 467 9.15 -6.40 10.79
N LEU A 468 10.24 -7.17 10.89
CA LEU A 468 11.32 -6.95 11.85
C LEU A 468 12.43 -6.10 11.23
N PHE A 469 12.71 -4.96 11.86
CA PHE A 469 13.90 -4.16 11.58
C PHE A 469 14.79 -4.17 12.80
N HIS A 470 15.99 -4.77 12.69
CA HIS A 470 16.82 -4.96 13.88
C HIS A 470 18.30 -4.76 13.62
N HIS A 471 18.92 -3.85 14.40
CA HIS A 471 20.38 -3.65 14.45
C HIS A 471 20.99 -3.16 13.13
N ASN A 472 20.31 -2.26 12.42
CA ASN A 472 20.84 -1.70 11.17
C ASN A 472 21.72 -0.48 11.44
N GLY A 473 22.84 -0.41 10.72
CA GLY A 473 23.70 0.77 10.62
C GLY A 473 24.87 0.86 11.59
N TRP A 474 25.16 -0.19 12.36
CA TRP A 474 26.30 -0.23 13.28
C TRP A 474 26.71 -1.68 13.64
N GLY A 475 27.98 -1.90 13.98
CA GLY A 475 28.53 -3.24 14.26
C GLY A 475 28.86 -3.47 15.74
N ASP A 476 28.73 -4.71 16.24
CA ASP A 476 28.86 -5.01 17.66
C ASP A 476 30.24 -4.72 18.30
N ASP A 477 31.31 -4.77 17.53
CA ASP A 477 32.67 -4.54 18.03
C ASP A 477 33.13 -3.09 17.81
N TYR A 478 32.21 -2.18 17.47
CA TYR A 478 32.53 -0.78 17.23
C TYR A 478 33.23 -0.12 18.42
N ARG A 479 34.09 0.86 18.11
CA ARG A 479 34.84 1.62 19.10
C ARG A 479 34.25 3.01 19.26
N LEU A 480 34.11 3.47 20.50
CA LEU A 480 33.53 4.79 20.82
C LEU A 480 34.31 5.96 20.18
N ASP A 481 35.60 5.78 19.93
CA ASP A 481 36.47 6.77 19.28
C ASP A 481 36.33 6.79 17.75
N GLY A 482 35.53 5.89 17.17
CA GLY A 482 35.32 5.76 15.73
C GLY A 482 36.45 5.04 14.99
N SER A 483 37.34 4.34 15.70
CA SER A 483 38.41 3.54 15.11
C SER A 483 37.88 2.47 14.15
N THR A 484 38.62 2.23 13.07
CA THR A 484 38.37 1.15 12.09
C THR A 484 38.91 -0.21 12.51
N GLU A 485 39.48 -0.33 13.72
CA GLU A 485 39.89 -1.62 14.30
C GLU A 485 38.71 -2.49 14.80
N GLY A 486 37.50 -1.93 14.84
CA GLY A 486 36.25 -2.67 15.03
C GLY A 486 35.21 -2.24 13.99
N GLY A 487 33.98 -2.75 14.10
CA GLY A 487 32.87 -2.48 13.20
C GLY A 487 32.40 -1.02 13.17
N MET A 488 31.49 -0.73 12.25
CA MET A 488 30.96 0.62 12.03
C MET A 488 30.32 1.17 13.31
N PRO A 489 30.76 2.35 13.82
CA PRO A 489 30.10 3.00 14.93
C PRO A 489 28.72 3.54 14.52
N PRO A 490 27.75 3.55 15.43
CA PRO A 490 26.46 4.19 15.18
C PRO A 490 26.67 5.67 14.89
N ASN A 491 25.89 6.22 13.96
CA ASN A 491 25.97 7.63 13.61
C ASN A 491 24.58 8.17 13.26
N LYS A 492 24.45 9.50 13.28
CA LYS A 492 23.17 10.20 13.06
C LYS A 492 22.50 9.99 11.69
N PHE A 493 23.21 9.45 10.71
CA PHE A 493 22.71 9.25 9.35
C PHE A 493 22.24 7.83 9.08
N SER A 494 22.54 6.89 9.99
CA SER A 494 22.23 5.47 9.82
C SER A 494 20.98 5.09 10.61
N HIS A 495 20.09 4.32 10.00
CA HIS A 495 18.72 4.10 10.49
C HIS A 495 18.25 2.67 10.23
N ASN A 496 17.23 2.24 10.98
CA ASN A 496 16.47 1.06 10.55
C ASN A 496 15.66 1.42 9.30
N ILE A 497 14.85 2.48 9.37
CA ILE A 497 13.98 2.91 8.27
C ILE A 497 14.14 4.42 8.01
N TYR A 498 14.23 4.79 6.74
CA TYR A 498 14.23 6.17 6.27
C TYR A 498 13.27 6.34 5.08
N LEU A 499 12.11 6.94 5.33
CA LEU A 499 11.18 7.40 4.29
C LEU A 499 11.35 8.90 4.10
N GLN A 500 11.62 9.33 2.88
CA GLN A 500 11.92 10.72 2.56
C GLN A 500 10.66 11.60 2.54
N ASN A 501 10.83 12.93 2.53
CA ASN A 501 9.73 13.90 2.55
C ASN A 501 8.78 13.83 1.34
N THR A 502 9.18 13.13 0.27
CA THR A 502 8.39 12.90 -0.94
C THR A 502 7.70 11.53 -0.98
N THR A 503 7.52 10.88 0.18
CA THR A 503 6.67 9.70 0.31
C THR A 503 5.27 10.08 0.77
N THR A 504 4.24 9.47 0.19
CA THR A 504 2.83 9.71 0.57
C THR A 504 2.03 8.42 0.65
N ASP A 505 0.87 8.46 1.31
CA ASP A 505 0.00 7.30 1.56
C ASP A 505 0.80 6.12 2.15
N VAL A 506 1.47 6.40 3.28
CA VAL A 506 2.25 5.42 4.04
C VAL A 506 1.35 4.78 5.10
N THR A 507 1.25 3.46 5.09
CA THR A 507 0.78 2.66 6.22
C THR A 507 1.95 1.86 6.79
N PHE A 508 2.24 2.06 8.07
CA PHE A 508 3.27 1.36 8.83
C PHE A 508 2.62 0.76 10.08
N ARG A 509 2.37 -0.55 10.05
CA ARG A 509 1.63 -1.21 11.13
C ARG A 509 2.21 -2.54 11.56
N ASP A 510 2.02 -2.91 12.82
CA ASP A 510 2.38 -4.23 13.34
C ASP A 510 3.88 -4.59 13.20
N ASN A 511 4.76 -3.58 13.15
CA ASN A 511 6.20 -3.77 12.98
C ASN A 511 6.98 -3.72 14.30
N ILE A 512 8.12 -4.41 14.34
CA ILE A 512 9.13 -4.26 15.39
C ILE A 512 10.35 -3.55 14.81
N SER A 513 10.66 -2.35 15.32
CA SER A 513 11.92 -1.68 15.03
C SER A 513 12.79 -1.62 16.29
N ALA A 514 13.89 -2.36 16.30
CA ALA A 514 14.77 -2.48 17.44
C ALA A 514 16.23 -2.10 17.13
N GLN A 515 16.91 -1.52 18.13
CA GLN A 515 18.36 -1.31 18.17
C GLN A 515 18.95 -0.56 16.95
N ALA A 516 18.23 0.38 16.35
CA ALA A 516 18.73 1.18 15.23
C ALA A 516 19.97 2.01 15.63
N ALA A 517 20.89 2.26 14.68
CA ALA A 517 22.05 3.13 14.89
C ALA A 517 21.66 4.52 15.43
N SER A 518 20.73 5.20 14.76
CA SER A 518 20.19 6.49 15.21
C SER A 518 18.67 6.48 15.37
N VAL A 519 17.91 6.26 14.29
CA VAL A 519 16.44 6.38 14.32
C VAL A 519 15.83 5.03 13.93
N GLY A 520 14.82 4.60 14.68
CA GLY A 520 14.01 3.42 14.34
C GLY A 520 13.29 3.63 13.01
N ALA A 521 12.47 4.67 12.91
CA ALA A 521 11.89 5.07 11.63
C ALA A 521 11.82 6.59 11.41
N GLN A 522 12.12 7.03 10.20
CA GLN A 522 11.84 8.40 9.78
C GLN A 522 10.69 8.43 8.78
N PHE A 523 9.54 8.96 9.20
CA PHE A 523 8.36 9.17 8.36
C PHE A 523 8.33 10.63 7.91
N ARG A 524 9.28 11.01 7.06
CA ARG A 524 9.42 12.42 6.71
C ARG A 524 8.24 12.96 5.92
N GLY A 525 7.53 12.10 5.18
CA GLY A 525 6.27 12.45 4.50
C GLY A 525 5.01 12.40 5.38
N GLY A 526 5.09 11.92 6.62
CA GLY A 526 3.91 11.56 7.43
C GLY A 526 3.34 10.17 7.07
N GLY A 527 2.26 9.76 7.73
CA GLY A 527 1.60 8.47 7.45
C GLY A 527 0.63 7.99 8.54
N HIS A 528 0.04 6.81 8.30
CA HIS A 528 -0.72 6.00 9.25
C HIS A 528 0.23 5.03 9.95
N ILE A 529 0.49 5.25 11.23
CA ILE A 529 1.55 4.58 12.01
C ILE A 529 0.89 3.95 13.25
N GLU A 530 0.59 2.66 13.18
CA GLU A 530 -0.27 2.01 14.17
C GLU A 530 0.27 0.68 14.71
N ASN A 531 0.10 0.39 16.01
CA ASN A 531 0.43 -0.91 16.61
C ASN A 531 1.90 -1.37 16.45
N ASN A 532 2.86 -0.44 16.48
CA ASN A 532 4.28 -0.79 16.32
C ASN A 532 5.03 -0.81 17.66
N ALA A 533 6.08 -1.63 17.74
CA ALA A 533 7.01 -1.65 18.86
C ALA A 533 8.37 -1.03 18.48
N PHE A 534 8.74 0.08 19.10
CA PHE A 534 10.03 0.75 18.96
C PHE A 534 10.88 0.53 20.20
N ILE A 535 11.91 -0.32 20.06
CA ILE A 535 12.65 -0.86 21.20
C ILE A 535 14.12 -0.48 21.12
N ASP A 536 14.68 0.13 22.16
CA ASP A 536 16.13 0.35 22.28
C ASP A 536 16.74 1.15 21.10
N ASN A 537 15.95 2.05 20.52
CA ASN A 537 16.40 2.98 19.49
C ASN A 537 16.90 4.28 20.12
N ASN A 538 17.91 4.90 19.52
CA ASN A 538 18.43 6.19 19.98
C ASN A 538 17.39 7.32 19.80
N VAL A 539 16.61 7.23 18.73
CA VAL A 539 15.35 7.94 18.49
C VAL A 539 14.35 6.88 18.07
N ALA A 540 13.19 6.80 18.72
CA ALA A 540 12.18 5.82 18.35
C ALA A 540 11.70 6.04 16.91
N PHE A 541 11.04 7.17 16.66
CA PHE A 541 10.68 7.59 15.30
C PHE A 541 10.36 9.09 15.21
N ASN A 542 10.26 9.58 13.98
CA ASN A 542 9.76 10.93 13.70
C ASN A 542 8.69 10.96 12.61
N VAL A 543 7.81 11.95 12.68
CA VAL A 543 6.76 12.27 11.70
C VAL A 543 6.87 13.74 11.33
N LEU A 544 7.14 14.04 10.05
CA LEU A 544 7.49 15.42 9.65
C LEU A 544 6.50 16.10 8.70
N GLY A 545 5.51 15.39 8.14
CA GLY A 545 4.49 15.98 7.25
C GLY A 545 5.07 16.59 5.96
N GLY A 546 6.17 16.07 5.43
CA GLY A 546 6.86 16.60 4.27
C GLY A 546 7.69 17.87 4.53
N VAL A 547 7.66 18.42 5.75
CA VAL A 547 8.38 19.66 6.11
C VAL A 547 9.89 19.40 6.11
N TYR A 548 10.52 19.74 4.98
CA TYR A 548 11.95 19.61 4.80
C TYR A 548 12.54 20.83 4.09
N ARG A 549 13.54 21.46 4.71
CA ARG A 549 14.21 22.66 4.18
C ARG A 549 13.20 23.73 3.73
N ASN A 550 13.05 23.93 2.41
CA ASN A 550 12.17 24.94 1.82
C ASN A 550 10.97 24.31 1.08
N ASP A 551 10.76 23.00 1.19
CA ASP A 551 9.75 22.27 0.42
C ASP A 551 8.33 22.55 0.94
N GLY A 552 8.18 22.85 2.24
CA GLY A 552 6.88 23.08 2.87
C GLY A 552 6.17 21.77 3.29
N PRO A 553 4.93 21.84 3.81
CA PRO A 553 4.18 20.68 4.30
C PRO A 553 3.55 19.86 3.16
N ILE A 554 4.38 19.32 2.27
CA ILE A 554 3.95 18.60 1.07
C ILE A 554 3.42 17.17 1.35
N GLY A 555 3.64 16.67 2.57
CA GLY A 555 3.29 15.31 2.98
C GLY A 555 1.84 15.18 3.47
N ASN A 556 1.53 14.02 4.07
CA ASN A 556 0.22 13.71 4.61
C ASN A 556 0.02 14.22 6.04
N TYR A 557 -1.26 14.42 6.43
CA TYR A 557 -1.65 14.32 7.84
C TYR A 557 -1.20 12.97 8.40
N SER A 558 -0.84 12.94 9.69
CA SER A 558 -0.36 11.72 10.33
C SER A 558 -1.32 11.25 11.42
N PHE A 559 -1.62 9.95 11.40
CA PHE A 559 -2.33 9.24 12.46
C PHE A 559 -1.32 8.32 13.12
N VAL A 560 -0.94 8.64 14.35
CA VAL A 560 0.08 7.91 15.12
C VAL A 560 -0.64 7.27 16.30
N ALA A 561 -0.91 5.97 16.23
CA ALA A 561 -1.77 5.30 17.17
C ALA A 561 -1.12 4.04 17.79
N ASP A 562 -1.26 3.85 19.11
CA ASP A 562 -1.01 2.54 19.74
C ASP A 562 0.39 1.97 19.56
N ASN A 563 1.35 2.85 19.38
CA ASN A 563 2.74 2.47 19.33
C ASN A 563 3.28 2.38 20.76
N VAL A 564 4.14 1.38 20.99
CA VAL A 564 4.95 1.27 22.21
C VAL A 564 6.37 1.71 21.92
N VAL A 565 6.85 2.69 22.68
CA VAL A 565 8.24 3.12 22.72
C VAL A 565 8.82 2.73 24.07
N THR A 566 9.83 1.87 24.09
CA THR A 566 10.43 1.40 25.35
C THR A 566 11.90 1.04 25.23
N SER A 567 12.64 1.19 26.34
CA SER A 567 14.11 1.14 26.38
C SER A 567 14.74 2.19 25.46
N ALA A 568 15.42 3.18 26.02
CA ALA A 568 16.18 4.13 25.19
C ALA A 568 17.49 3.51 24.70
N GLY A 569 17.85 3.75 23.43
CA GLY A 569 19.00 3.09 22.81
C GLY A 569 20.37 3.40 23.42
N TYR A 570 20.59 4.64 23.87
CA TYR A 570 21.82 5.13 24.51
C TYR A 570 23.16 4.79 23.84
N LYS A 571 23.14 4.43 22.56
CA LYS A 571 24.34 4.14 21.77
C LYS A 571 25.15 5.42 21.61
N LEU A 572 26.45 5.37 21.88
CA LEU A 572 27.35 6.53 21.87
C LEU A 572 28.41 6.38 20.78
N SER A 573 28.77 7.48 20.12
CA SER A 573 29.92 7.59 19.22
C SER A 573 30.30 9.07 19.02
N SER A 574 31.40 9.33 18.31
CA SER A 574 31.88 10.68 18.01
C SER A 574 30.95 11.51 17.10
N ASN A 575 30.08 10.88 16.32
CA ASN A 575 29.13 11.53 15.39
C ASN A 575 27.68 11.07 15.62
N ILE A 576 27.35 10.79 16.88
CA ILE A 576 26.01 10.36 17.26
C ILE A 576 25.02 11.54 17.28
N GLY A 577 23.77 11.25 16.92
CA GLY A 577 22.64 12.16 17.09
C GLY A 577 22.09 12.14 18.51
N ALA A 578 20.77 12.19 18.62
CA ALA A 578 20.08 11.92 19.88
C ALA A 578 20.30 10.47 20.33
N VAL A 579 20.13 10.19 21.63
CA VAL A 579 20.43 8.89 22.24
C VAL A 579 19.27 8.29 23.04
N ASN A 580 18.19 9.06 23.25
CA ASN A 580 17.05 8.70 24.08
C ASN A 580 15.78 9.53 23.76
N TRP A 581 15.55 9.83 22.48
CA TRP A 581 14.30 10.50 22.06
C TRP A 581 13.22 9.45 21.83
N GLY A 582 12.00 9.73 22.29
CA GLY A 582 10.84 8.92 21.90
C GLY A 582 10.33 9.38 20.54
N ILE A 583 9.19 10.05 20.52
CA ILE A 583 8.50 10.51 19.31
C ILE A 583 8.86 11.98 19.02
N GLN A 584 9.16 12.28 17.77
CA GLN A 584 9.29 13.66 17.28
C GLN A 584 8.25 13.97 16.20
N ASN A 585 7.48 15.03 16.39
CA ASN A 585 6.56 15.58 15.39
C ASN A 585 6.98 16.97 14.88
N THR A 586 6.95 17.15 13.57
CA THR A 586 6.96 18.48 12.93
C THR A 586 5.83 18.67 11.92
N GLY A 587 5.00 17.65 11.69
CA GLY A 587 3.84 17.72 10.79
C GLY A 587 2.70 18.51 11.42
N TYR A 588 1.85 19.10 10.56
CA TYR A 588 0.66 19.82 11.00
C TYR A 588 -0.50 18.86 11.24
N ASP A 589 -1.39 19.21 12.17
CA ASP A 589 -2.63 18.49 12.48
C ASP A 589 -2.46 16.97 12.65
N THR A 590 -1.32 16.59 13.25
CA THR A 590 -1.02 15.20 13.58
C THR A 590 -1.85 14.76 14.78
N THR A 591 -2.47 13.59 14.66
CA THR A 591 -3.15 12.92 15.76
C THR A 591 -2.18 11.91 16.39
N VAL A 592 -1.99 12.01 17.71
CA VAL A 592 -1.23 11.05 18.50
C VAL A 592 -2.21 10.43 19.50
N PHE A 593 -2.52 9.15 19.34
CA PHE A 593 -3.62 8.48 20.04
C PHE A 593 -3.18 7.16 20.70
N ASN A 594 -3.49 6.92 21.96
CA ASN A 594 -3.19 5.69 22.71
C ASN A 594 -1.73 5.18 22.64
N ASN A 595 -0.75 6.06 22.42
CA ASN A 595 0.65 5.64 22.41
C ASN A 595 1.19 5.50 23.84
N ILE A 596 2.12 4.56 24.05
CA ILE A 596 2.79 4.33 25.33
C ILE A 596 4.30 4.58 25.15
N ILE A 597 4.85 5.52 25.90
CA ILE A 597 6.29 5.79 25.98
C ILE A 597 6.75 5.48 27.41
N ALA A 598 7.35 4.31 27.59
CA ALA A 598 7.64 3.77 28.91
C ALA A 598 9.09 3.31 29.08
N HIS A 599 9.66 3.57 30.25
CA HIS A 599 10.94 3.01 30.70
C HIS A 599 12.13 3.36 29.81
N LEU A 600 12.75 4.51 30.07
CA LEU A 600 14.02 4.88 29.43
C LEU A 600 15.12 3.83 29.75
N ALA A 601 15.11 3.32 30.98
CA ALA A 601 15.90 2.18 31.47
C ALA A 601 14.96 1.19 32.17
N ASP A 602 15.34 -0.10 32.28
CA ASP A 602 14.59 -1.07 33.09
C ASP A 602 14.60 -0.63 34.57
N PRO A 603 13.45 -0.38 35.20
CA PRO A 603 13.36 -0.01 36.62
C PRO A 603 13.93 -1.08 37.55
N ASN A 604 14.00 -2.33 37.08
CA ASN A 604 14.51 -3.48 37.81
C ASN A 604 16.02 -3.69 37.60
N ASN A 605 16.70 -2.81 36.84
CA ASN A 605 18.13 -2.88 36.59
C ASN A 605 18.86 -1.61 37.10
N PRO A 606 19.34 -1.61 38.36
CA PRO A 606 20.07 -0.47 38.93
C PRO A 606 21.35 -0.08 38.17
N ALA A 607 21.98 -1.02 37.46
CA ALA A 607 23.21 -0.75 36.72
C ALA A 607 22.91 -0.07 35.38
N GLU A 608 21.83 -0.46 34.68
CA GLU A 608 21.34 0.25 33.49
C GLU A 608 20.91 1.67 33.84
N ILE A 609 20.13 1.83 34.91
CA ILE A 609 19.67 3.14 35.44
C ILE A 609 20.87 4.06 35.73
N ALA A 610 21.94 3.53 36.34
CA ALA A 610 23.15 4.28 36.63
C ALA A 610 23.94 4.67 35.36
N TRP A 611 23.81 3.91 34.27
CA TRP A 611 24.49 4.15 33.01
C TRP A 611 23.75 5.18 32.15
N LYS A 612 22.42 5.12 32.08
CA LYS A 612 21.57 6.03 31.31
C LYS A 612 21.29 7.34 32.07
N THR A 613 22.28 8.22 32.11
CA THR A 613 22.28 9.40 33.02
C THR A 613 21.45 10.60 32.55
N GLY A 614 21.46 10.94 31.27
CA GLY A 614 20.69 12.05 30.69
C GLY A 614 19.23 11.72 30.35
N THR A 615 18.38 12.75 30.35
CA THR A 615 16.98 12.67 29.92
C THR A 615 16.76 13.58 28.71
N SER A 616 16.07 13.07 27.69
CA SER A 616 15.52 13.89 26.60
C SER A 616 14.00 13.78 26.59
N ASN A 617 13.35 14.58 25.75
CA ASN A 617 11.90 14.61 25.65
C ASN A 617 11.35 13.29 25.08
N PRO A 618 10.42 12.63 25.79
CA PRO A 618 9.73 11.44 25.31
C PRO A 618 8.84 11.74 24.10
N LEU A 619 8.15 12.89 24.10
CA LEU A 619 7.42 13.42 22.95
C LEU A 619 7.88 14.86 22.71
N THR A 620 8.27 15.18 21.47
CA THR A 620 8.67 16.54 21.07
C THR A 620 7.86 16.96 19.86
N THR A 621 7.22 18.11 19.93
CA THR A 621 6.47 18.68 18.81
C THR A 621 6.97 20.09 18.49
N THR A 622 7.04 20.45 17.20
CA THR A 622 7.35 21.83 16.76
C THR A 622 6.14 22.58 16.23
N THR A 623 5.05 21.87 16.04
CA THR A 623 3.74 22.30 15.55
C THR A 623 2.68 21.76 16.50
N ASP A 624 1.54 22.44 16.58
CA ASP A 624 0.43 21.99 17.41
C ASP A 624 -0.08 20.63 16.90
N LEU A 625 -0.33 19.72 17.83
CA LEU A 625 -1.01 18.46 17.55
C LEU A 625 -2.51 18.70 17.43
N PHE A 626 -3.17 17.94 16.56
CA PHE A 626 -4.62 17.93 16.53
C PHE A 626 -5.18 17.25 17.78
N HIS A 627 -4.50 16.18 18.22
CA HIS A 627 -4.84 15.42 19.41
C HIS A 627 -3.61 14.73 20.00
N ASP A 628 -3.60 14.57 21.33
CA ASP A 628 -2.57 13.87 22.08
C ASP A 628 -3.16 13.34 23.40
N ASP A 629 -3.06 12.04 23.64
CA ASP A 629 -3.38 11.34 24.88
C ASP A 629 -2.26 10.38 25.32
N THR A 630 -1.05 10.55 24.76
CA THR A 630 0.09 9.66 24.96
C THR A 630 0.38 9.42 26.44
N ILE A 631 0.48 8.14 26.82
CA ILE A 631 0.91 7.73 28.16
C ILE A 631 2.44 7.76 28.19
N ILE A 632 3.01 8.56 29.09
CA ILE A 632 4.45 8.69 29.30
C ILE A 632 4.78 8.31 30.73
N TYR A 633 5.55 7.24 30.92
CA TYR A 633 5.85 6.70 32.24
C TYR A 633 7.32 6.32 32.39
N ASN A 634 7.97 6.79 33.47
CA ASN A 634 9.34 6.42 33.80
C ASN A 634 10.35 6.59 32.64
N TRP A 635 10.18 7.64 31.83
CA TRP A 635 11.15 8.06 30.81
C TRP A 635 12.20 8.99 31.43
N LEU A 636 12.91 8.50 32.45
CA LEU A 636 13.76 9.29 33.33
C LEU A 636 15.20 8.73 33.38
N GLY A 637 16.19 9.61 33.26
CA GLY A 637 17.61 9.34 33.54
C GLY A 637 18.03 9.77 34.95
N THR A 638 19.24 9.40 35.39
CA THR A 638 19.72 9.58 36.77
C THR A 638 20.45 10.89 37.08
N ASP A 639 20.76 11.76 36.11
CA ASP A 639 21.47 13.03 36.35
C ASP A 639 20.51 14.10 36.92
N PRO A 640 20.68 14.50 38.21
CA PRO A 640 19.83 15.52 38.83
C PRO A 640 20.06 16.93 38.25
N ASN A 641 21.12 17.14 37.46
CA ASN A 641 21.40 18.40 36.78
C ASN A 641 20.89 18.44 35.33
N SER A 642 20.25 17.37 34.84
CA SER A 642 19.56 17.39 33.55
C SER A 642 18.45 18.44 33.61
N THR A 643 18.65 19.58 32.94
CA THR A 643 17.65 20.65 32.81
C THR A 643 16.49 20.28 31.88
N ARG A 644 16.55 19.10 31.25
CA ARG A 644 15.50 18.48 30.45
C ARG A 644 14.73 17.54 31.38
N THR A 645 13.48 17.92 31.63
CA THR A 645 12.73 17.79 32.88
C THR A 645 12.40 16.37 33.34
N HIS A 646 12.48 16.16 34.65
CA HIS A 646 11.84 15.06 35.40
C HIS A 646 10.29 15.20 35.47
N GLY A 647 9.70 16.07 34.65
CA GLY A 647 8.29 16.48 34.71
C GLY A 647 7.49 16.09 33.45
N ASN A 648 7.97 15.11 32.70
CA ASN A 648 7.36 14.68 31.45
C ASN A 648 6.50 13.42 31.63
N GLU A 649 6.29 12.98 32.87
CA GLU A 649 5.33 11.92 33.19
C GLU A 649 3.91 12.40 32.85
N ARG A 650 3.18 11.56 32.12
CA ARG A 650 1.81 11.81 31.68
C ARG A 650 1.04 10.50 31.73
N TYR A 651 0.23 10.31 32.76
CA TYR A 651 -0.62 9.13 32.93
C TYR A 651 -1.79 9.49 33.84
N ASP A 652 -2.86 8.68 33.81
CA ASP A 652 -3.99 8.83 34.73
C ASP A 652 -3.55 8.52 36.17
N SER A 653 -4.03 9.30 37.13
CA SER A 653 -3.86 9.06 38.56
C SER A 653 -4.25 7.65 39.03
N ASP A 654 -5.09 6.94 38.28
CA ASP A 654 -5.52 5.56 38.57
C ASP A 654 -4.57 4.48 38.00
N LEU A 655 -3.50 4.84 37.28
CA LEU A 655 -2.48 3.89 36.82
C LEU A 655 -1.82 3.17 38.01
N ASP A 656 -1.82 1.83 38.00
CA ASP A 656 -1.10 1.03 38.99
C ASP A 656 0.40 1.04 38.71
N THR A 657 1.13 1.95 39.38
CA THR A 657 2.55 2.15 39.14
C THR A 657 3.41 0.95 39.54
N ASP A 658 2.96 0.12 40.49
CA ASP A 658 3.67 -1.12 40.84
C ASP A 658 3.60 -2.14 39.70
N ILE A 659 2.47 -2.22 38.99
CA ILE A 659 2.31 -3.05 37.78
C ILE A 659 3.08 -2.43 36.60
N ALA A 660 2.99 -1.11 36.42
CA ALA A 660 3.69 -0.41 35.35
C ALA A 660 5.22 -0.61 35.45
N ASP A 661 5.82 -0.48 36.65
CA ASP A 661 7.25 -0.74 36.88
C ASP A 661 7.70 -2.18 36.60
N GLN A 662 6.76 -3.14 36.59
CA GLN A 662 7.03 -4.53 36.21
C GLN A 662 6.75 -4.83 34.74
N THR A 663 6.13 -3.90 34.01
CA THR A 663 5.76 -4.07 32.59
C THR A 663 6.86 -3.51 31.70
N THR A 664 7.95 -4.26 31.59
CA THR A 664 9.12 -3.89 30.78
C THR A 664 9.32 -4.85 29.63
N ILE A 665 10.00 -4.40 28.58
CA ILE A 665 10.37 -5.30 27.47
C ILE A 665 11.29 -6.44 27.93
N GLN A 666 12.10 -6.22 28.97
CA GLN A 666 12.95 -7.24 29.59
C GLN A 666 12.11 -8.33 30.28
N ASN A 667 11.04 -7.95 30.97
CA ASN A 667 10.13 -8.91 31.61
C ASN A 667 9.25 -9.63 30.59
N PHE A 668 8.80 -8.94 29.53
CA PHE A 668 8.17 -9.58 28.37
C PHE A 668 9.10 -10.64 27.76
N ALA A 669 10.35 -10.26 27.46
CA ALA A 669 11.36 -11.16 26.92
C ALA A 669 11.60 -12.37 27.84
N ALA A 670 11.73 -12.14 29.14
CA ALA A 670 11.91 -13.22 30.11
C ALA A 670 10.71 -14.17 30.14
N GLN A 671 9.47 -13.64 30.14
CA GLN A 671 8.26 -14.44 30.11
C GLN A 671 8.16 -15.27 28.83
N PHE A 672 8.36 -14.64 27.67
CA PHE A 672 8.27 -15.27 26.36
C PHE A 672 9.29 -16.40 26.20
N LEU A 673 10.54 -16.16 26.58
CA LEU A 673 11.64 -17.13 26.50
C LEU A 673 11.63 -18.18 27.63
N GLY A 674 10.65 -18.11 28.55
CA GLY A 674 10.56 -19.03 29.70
C GLY A 674 11.71 -18.87 30.70
N ARG A 675 12.24 -17.65 30.85
CA ARG A 675 13.31 -17.28 31.78
C ARG A 675 12.73 -16.73 33.10
N PRO A 676 13.50 -16.76 34.21
CA PRO A 676 13.07 -16.12 35.45
C PRO A 676 12.96 -14.59 35.28
N ALA A 677 11.82 -14.01 35.69
CA ALA A 677 11.64 -12.56 35.72
C ALA A 677 12.68 -11.86 36.63
N GLY A 678 13.13 -10.67 36.23
CA GLY A 678 14.11 -9.86 36.96
C GLY A 678 15.55 -10.43 37.02
N ALA A 679 15.82 -11.55 36.33
CA ALA A 679 17.20 -12.00 36.13
C ALA A 679 17.86 -11.14 35.03
N HIS A 680 19.14 -10.81 35.14
CA HIS A 680 19.91 -10.12 34.10
C HIS A 680 21.19 -10.96 33.85
N PRO A 681 21.28 -11.73 32.74
CA PRO A 681 22.47 -12.53 32.46
C PRO A 681 23.70 -11.62 32.24
N ASP A 682 24.73 -11.84 33.07
CA ASP A 682 26.09 -11.28 33.03
C ASP A 682 26.22 -9.77 32.69
N ASP A 683 25.72 -8.89 33.59
CA ASP A 683 25.94 -7.42 33.62
C ASP A 683 27.43 -7.00 33.81
N GLU A 684 28.42 -7.88 33.64
CA GLU A 684 29.84 -7.57 33.90
C GLU A 684 30.49 -6.68 32.80
N GLN A 685 29.79 -6.35 31.70
CA GLN A 685 30.26 -5.44 30.65
C GLN A 685 29.50 -4.11 30.62
N LEU A 686 29.75 -3.27 31.64
CA LEU A 686 29.19 -1.92 31.81
C LEU A 686 29.42 -0.94 30.63
N ASP A 687 30.32 -1.26 29.70
CA ASP A 687 30.65 -0.36 28.59
C ASP A 687 29.59 -0.37 27.47
N ASN A 688 28.72 -1.41 27.38
CA ASN A 688 27.75 -1.60 26.28
C ASN A 688 26.41 -2.25 26.72
N TYR A 689 25.58 -1.56 27.51
CA TYR A 689 24.32 -2.13 28.06
C TYR A 689 23.29 -2.60 27.02
N TYR A 690 23.35 -2.06 25.80
CA TYR A 690 22.50 -2.46 24.67
C TYR A 690 22.87 -3.85 24.07
N LYS A 691 23.92 -4.52 24.59
CA LYS A 691 24.43 -5.83 24.09
C LYS A 691 24.24 -6.99 25.08
N SER A 692 23.47 -6.81 26.14
CA SER A 692 23.33 -7.80 27.20
C SER A 692 21.89 -7.95 27.69
N GLY A 693 21.57 -9.11 28.25
CA GLY A 693 20.28 -9.37 28.86
C GLY A 693 19.27 -10.07 27.96
N TRP A 694 18.04 -10.19 28.44
CA TRP A 694 16.98 -10.93 27.75
C TRP A 694 16.50 -10.25 26.46
N LEU A 695 16.67 -8.93 26.32
CA LEU A 695 16.32 -8.23 25.08
C LEU A 695 17.18 -8.73 23.91
N THR A 696 18.49 -8.88 24.10
CA THR A 696 19.38 -9.44 23.07
C THR A 696 19.01 -10.89 22.74
N GLU A 697 18.68 -11.72 23.74
CA GLU A 697 18.18 -13.08 23.49
C GLU A 697 16.84 -13.09 22.73
N LEU A 698 15.92 -12.18 23.06
CA LEU A 698 14.63 -12.06 22.39
C LEU A 698 14.81 -11.69 20.92
N MET A 699 15.64 -10.69 20.64
CA MET A 699 15.88 -10.24 19.27
C MET A 699 16.66 -11.27 18.45
N ALA A 700 17.60 -12.00 19.06
CA ALA A 700 18.25 -13.14 18.40
C ALA A 700 17.25 -14.27 18.09
N TYR A 701 16.36 -14.57 19.03
CA TYR A 701 15.30 -15.55 18.81
C TYR A 701 14.33 -15.11 17.70
N ALA A 702 13.93 -13.84 17.69
CA ALA A 702 13.05 -13.29 16.66
C ALA A 702 13.66 -13.40 15.26
N ARG A 703 14.95 -13.10 15.10
CA ARG A 703 15.68 -13.28 13.82
C ARG A 703 15.72 -14.73 13.35
N GLU A 704 15.86 -15.68 14.26
CA GLU A 704 15.94 -17.10 13.89
C GLU A 704 14.56 -17.71 13.60
N ASN A 705 13.47 -17.07 14.04
CA ASN A 705 12.12 -17.67 14.08
C ASN A 705 11.01 -16.69 13.64
N TRP A 706 11.31 -15.64 12.86
CA TRP A 706 10.36 -14.55 12.57
C TRP A 706 9.03 -15.06 12.00
N THR A 707 9.12 -15.92 10.99
CA THR A 707 7.97 -16.48 10.28
C THR A 707 7.26 -17.60 11.03
N ASP A 708 7.86 -18.16 12.09
CA ASP A 708 7.24 -19.21 12.91
C ASP A 708 7.71 -19.13 14.37
N GLY A 709 6.90 -18.49 15.21
CA GLY A 709 7.03 -18.56 16.66
C GLY A 709 7.83 -17.44 17.32
N ALA A 710 8.25 -16.42 16.60
CA ALA A 710 8.72 -15.13 17.16
C ALA A 710 7.56 -14.34 17.79
N PRO A 711 7.83 -13.42 18.74
CA PRO A 711 6.82 -12.48 19.22
C PRO A 711 6.49 -11.46 18.14
N THR A 712 5.21 -11.12 17.99
CA THR A 712 4.76 -10.06 17.08
C THR A 712 4.80 -8.69 17.76
N ALA A 713 4.66 -7.61 16.98
CA ALA A 713 4.46 -6.28 17.55
C ALA A 713 3.16 -6.22 18.37
N GLN A 714 2.10 -6.87 17.89
CA GLN A 714 0.81 -6.97 18.59
C GLN A 714 0.95 -7.64 19.96
N ASP A 715 1.75 -8.72 20.09
CA ASP A 715 2.01 -9.36 21.39
C ASP A 715 2.63 -8.39 22.40
N ILE A 716 3.59 -7.58 21.93
CA ILE A 716 4.28 -6.58 22.75
C ILE A 716 3.34 -5.43 23.09
N VAL A 717 2.63 -4.87 22.11
CA VAL A 717 1.69 -3.76 22.31
C VAL A 717 0.59 -4.16 23.29
N ALA A 718 -0.02 -5.34 23.12
CA ALA A 718 -1.04 -5.86 24.01
C ALA A 718 -0.51 -6.07 25.45
N TYR A 719 0.73 -6.55 25.59
CA TYR A 719 1.37 -6.70 26.90
C TYR A 719 1.47 -5.36 27.65
N PHE A 720 1.86 -4.29 26.96
CA PHE A 720 1.92 -2.95 27.56
C PHE A 720 0.52 -2.37 27.79
N GLN A 721 -0.35 -2.35 26.79
CA GLN A 721 -1.70 -1.78 26.91
C GLN A 721 -2.49 -2.35 28.10
N ASN A 722 -2.45 -3.68 28.29
CA ASN A 722 -3.14 -4.34 29.39
C ASN A 722 -2.67 -3.87 30.77
N SER A 723 -1.39 -3.57 30.94
CA SER A 723 -0.82 -3.08 32.20
C SER A 723 -0.96 -1.57 32.39
N PHE A 724 -1.01 -0.82 31.30
CA PHE A 724 -1.12 0.65 31.31
C PHE A 724 -2.57 1.16 31.28
N GLY A 725 -3.56 0.27 31.38
CA GLY A 725 -4.97 0.63 31.47
C GLY A 725 -5.58 1.10 30.14
N VAL A 726 -4.91 0.83 29.02
CA VAL A 726 -5.48 1.05 27.68
C VAL A 726 -6.40 -0.11 27.37
N ALA A 727 -7.67 0.18 27.07
CA ALA A 727 -8.66 -0.84 26.81
C ALA A 727 -8.25 -1.68 25.57
N PRO A 728 -8.43 -3.01 25.62
CA PRO A 728 -8.28 -3.82 24.42
C PRO A 728 -9.38 -3.46 23.40
N ASN A 729 -9.15 -3.84 22.14
CA ASN A 729 -10.14 -3.72 21.08
C ASN A 729 -11.46 -4.40 21.48
N GLY A 730 -12.58 -3.89 20.95
CA GLY A 730 -13.90 -4.48 21.13
C GLY A 730 -13.97 -5.94 20.65
N THR A 731 -14.89 -6.71 21.24
CA THR A 731 -15.15 -8.13 20.86
C THR A 731 -16.54 -8.32 20.27
N GLU A 732 -17.21 -7.21 19.96
CA GLU A 732 -18.51 -7.22 19.29
C GLU A 732 -18.34 -7.69 17.85
N THR A 733 -19.36 -8.34 17.30
CA THR A 733 -19.36 -8.93 15.93
C THR A 733 -20.26 -8.16 14.97
N THR A 734 -20.65 -6.95 15.35
CA THR A 734 -21.47 -6.06 14.54
C THR A 734 -20.87 -4.66 14.62
N HIS A 735 -20.42 -4.17 13.47
CA HIS A 735 -19.63 -2.95 13.36
C HIS A 735 -20.39 -1.95 12.52
N ARG A 736 -20.58 -0.75 13.06
CA ARG A 736 -21.12 0.39 12.31
C ARG A 736 -19.99 1.36 12.03
N PHE A 737 -19.82 1.72 10.76
CA PHE A 737 -18.87 2.76 10.35
C PHE A 737 -19.41 4.15 10.75
N VAL A 738 -18.60 4.89 11.49
CA VAL A 738 -18.85 6.24 11.99
C VAL A 738 -17.54 7.04 11.82
N PRO A 739 -17.46 7.93 10.81
CA PRO A 739 -16.25 8.71 10.58
C PRO A 739 -15.81 9.49 11.83
N ASN A 740 -14.53 9.41 12.19
CA ASN A 740 -13.99 10.04 13.38
C ASN A 740 -13.14 11.29 13.05
N THR A 741 -13.36 12.38 13.77
CA THR A 741 -12.62 13.66 13.59
C THR A 741 -11.14 13.56 13.91
N LEU A 742 -10.74 12.58 14.72
CA LEU A 742 -9.35 12.32 15.07
C LEU A 742 -8.58 11.63 13.94
N ALA A 743 -9.26 11.04 12.94
CA ALA A 743 -8.63 10.32 11.84
C ALA A 743 -9.22 10.70 10.47
N ASP A 744 -9.10 9.79 9.51
CA ASP A 744 -9.43 9.98 8.10
C ASP A 744 -10.94 9.85 7.81
N GLY A 745 -11.68 9.04 8.56
CA GLY A 745 -13.13 8.83 8.34
C GLY A 745 -13.53 8.17 7.02
N ILE A 746 -12.59 7.53 6.30
CA ILE A 746 -12.83 6.88 5.00
C ILE A 746 -12.20 5.49 4.92
N ARG A 747 -11.30 5.10 5.81
CA ARG A 747 -10.56 3.83 5.75
C ARG A 747 -11.20 2.77 6.61
N TRP A 748 -11.36 1.57 6.04
CA TRP A 748 -11.83 0.39 6.74
C TRP A 748 -10.88 -0.02 7.87
N ASP A 749 -9.57 0.07 7.65
CA ASP A 749 -8.54 -0.37 8.58
C ASP A 749 -8.24 0.62 9.72
N THR A 750 -8.85 1.81 9.71
CA THR A 750 -8.77 2.75 10.84
C THR A 750 -9.81 2.38 11.90
N ARG A 751 -9.36 1.71 12.96
CA ARG A 751 -10.25 1.15 14.00
C ARG A 751 -11.21 2.15 14.65
N ILE A 752 -10.81 3.41 14.80
CA ILE A 752 -11.63 4.43 15.49
C ILE A 752 -12.78 4.97 14.63
N ASN A 753 -12.84 4.57 13.35
CA ASN A 753 -14.00 4.79 12.48
C ASN A 753 -15.11 3.76 12.72
N TRP A 754 -14.96 2.84 13.68
CA TRP A 754 -15.96 1.82 14.02
C TRP A 754 -16.52 2.06 15.41
N THR A 755 -17.82 1.87 15.59
CA THR A 755 -18.50 2.00 16.90
C THR A 755 -17.92 1.09 17.98
N THR A 756 -17.31 -0.02 17.57
CA THR A 756 -16.68 -1.03 18.45
C THR A 756 -15.21 -0.72 18.75
N GLN A 757 -14.64 0.30 18.09
CA GLN A 757 -13.20 0.61 18.08
C GLN A 757 -12.32 -0.60 17.69
N ALA A 758 -12.87 -1.50 16.89
CA ALA A 758 -12.20 -2.67 16.34
C ALA A 758 -12.47 -2.74 14.84
N VAL A 759 -11.42 -3.04 14.07
CA VAL A 759 -11.55 -3.29 12.64
C VAL A 759 -12.34 -4.59 12.44
N PRO A 760 -13.39 -4.62 11.60
CA PRO A 760 -14.14 -5.84 11.31
C PRO A 760 -13.23 -6.96 10.80
N ASP A 761 -13.53 -8.19 11.21
CA ASP A 761 -12.77 -9.41 10.92
C ASP A 761 -13.69 -10.57 10.48
N ASP A 762 -13.10 -11.76 10.29
CA ASP A 762 -13.80 -12.95 9.82
C ASP A 762 -15.05 -13.29 10.67
N GLY A 763 -16.20 -13.38 10.01
CA GLY A 763 -17.49 -13.71 10.60
C GLY A 763 -18.30 -12.52 11.11
N ASP A 764 -17.78 -11.29 11.04
CA ASP A 764 -18.48 -10.11 11.53
C ASP A 764 -19.60 -9.62 10.60
N ASN A 765 -20.47 -8.76 11.12
CA ASN A 765 -21.50 -8.06 10.36
C ASN A 765 -21.09 -6.59 10.25
N VAL A 766 -21.18 -6.03 9.04
CA VAL A 766 -20.70 -4.69 8.74
C VAL A 766 -21.83 -3.82 8.20
N ASP A 767 -21.96 -2.63 8.79
CA ASP A 767 -22.87 -1.58 8.34
C ASP A 767 -22.04 -0.31 8.07
N LEU A 768 -21.97 0.11 6.80
CA LEU A 768 -21.25 1.32 6.39
C LEU A 768 -22.08 2.58 6.55
N GLY A 769 -23.40 2.48 6.61
CA GLY A 769 -24.24 3.60 6.97
C GLY A 769 -24.35 4.75 6.00
N GLY A 770 -24.19 4.50 4.71
CA GLY A 770 -24.13 5.53 3.69
C GLY A 770 -22.76 6.21 3.58
N ASN A 771 -21.76 5.76 4.36
CA ASN A 771 -20.41 6.30 4.26
C ASN A 771 -19.68 5.80 3.01
N TRP A 772 -18.59 6.49 2.66
CA TRP A 772 -17.74 6.14 1.53
C TRP A 772 -16.42 5.60 2.09
N VAL A 773 -16.20 4.30 1.89
CA VAL A 773 -15.18 3.54 2.62
C VAL A 773 -14.20 2.88 1.65
N TYR A 774 -12.92 2.90 2.00
CA TYR A 774 -11.83 2.22 1.31
C TYR A 774 -11.44 0.96 2.08
N TYR A 775 -11.58 -0.18 1.43
CA TYR A 775 -11.08 -1.48 1.85
C TYR A 775 -9.80 -1.80 1.07
N GLY A 776 -8.78 -2.29 1.76
CA GLY A 776 -7.50 -2.66 1.18
C GLY A 776 -6.58 -3.35 2.19
N ALA A 777 -5.48 -3.91 1.69
CA ALA A 777 -4.39 -4.50 2.46
C ALA A 777 -4.81 -5.60 3.46
N ARG A 778 -5.92 -6.31 3.20
CA ARG A 778 -6.45 -7.37 4.08
C ARG A 778 -7.16 -8.46 3.29
N THR A 779 -7.27 -9.63 3.91
CA THR A 779 -8.18 -10.70 3.46
C THR A 779 -9.18 -10.98 4.56
N THR A 780 -10.47 -10.83 4.27
CA THR A 780 -11.53 -10.95 5.28
C THR A 780 -12.79 -11.58 4.68
N THR A 781 -13.43 -12.46 5.45
CA THR A 781 -14.69 -13.12 5.13
C THR A 781 -15.73 -12.71 6.17
N ILE A 782 -16.57 -11.74 5.84
CA ILE A 782 -17.63 -11.24 6.72
C ILE A 782 -18.94 -11.98 6.47
N THR A 783 -19.82 -11.98 7.46
CA THR A 783 -21.17 -12.54 7.36
C THR A 783 -22.04 -11.63 6.48
N ASP A 784 -22.38 -10.44 6.95
CA ASP A 784 -23.30 -9.52 6.26
C ASP A 784 -22.63 -8.16 5.98
N LEU A 785 -23.01 -7.51 4.87
CA LEU A 785 -22.57 -6.16 4.50
C LEU A 785 -23.78 -5.30 4.10
N ASP A 786 -24.07 -4.26 4.88
CA ASP A 786 -25.01 -3.20 4.54
C ASP A 786 -24.24 -1.92 4.17
N LEU A 787 -24.41 -1.44 2.94
CA LEU A 787 -23.81 -0.17 2.51
C LEU A 787 -24.55 1.06 3.08
N GLY A 788 -25.82 0.91 3.43
CA GLY A 788 -26.75 2.02 3.67
C GLY A 788 -27.11 2.79 2.39
N SER A 789 -28.02 3.77 2.52
CA SER A 789 -28.46 4.62 1.40
C SER A 789 -27.30 5.49 0.88
N GLY A 790 -26.98 5.38 -0.40
CA GLY A 790 -25.90 6.15 -1.06
C GLY A 790 -24.48 5.72 -0.66
N GLY A 791 -24.36 4.60 0.06
CA GLY A 791 -23.09 4.08 0.55
C GLY A 791 -22.15 3.64 -0.57
N ARG A 792 -20.85 3.78 -0.34
CA ARG A 792 -19.81 3.42 -1.32
C ARG A 792 -18.71 2.62 -0.67
N LEU A 793 -18.25 1.59 -1.37
CA LEU A 793 -17.11 0.78 -0.97
C LEU A 793 -16.11 0.66 -2.12
N HIS A 794 -14.88 1.11 -1.88
CA HIS A 794 -13.74 0.92 -2.78
C HIS A 794 -12.94 -0.29 -2.30
N VAL A 795 -12.88 -1.35 -3.09
CA VAL A 795 -12.09 -2.55 -2.82
C VAL A 795 -10.82 -2.47 -3.66
N THR A 796 -9.74 -1.99 -3.03
CA THR A 796 -8.52 -1.55 -3.74
C THR A 796 -7.38 -2.57 -3.74
N SER A 797 -7.36 -3.47 -2.76
CA SER A 797 -6.33 -4.51 -2.61
C SER A 797 -6.80 -5.61 -1.65
N GLY A 798 -6.10 -6.75 -1.64
CA GLY A 798 -6.51 -7.89 -0.83
C GLY A 798 -7.83 -8.50 -1.30
N LYS A 799 -8.61 -9.08 -0.38
CA LYS A 799 -9.86 -9.78 -0.70
C LYS A 799 -10.92 -9.65 0.40
N LEU A 800 -12.07 -9.08 0.05
CA LEU A 800 -13.28 -9.11 0.86
C LEU A 800 -14.26 -10.16 0.34
N THR A 801 -14.76 -11.01 1.23
CA THR A 801 -15.83 -11.98 0.95
C THR A 801 -17.03 -11.69 1.85
N VAL A 802 -18.23 -11.65 1.27
CA VAL A 802 -19.52 -11.56 1.98
C VAL A 802 -20.26 -12.88 1.78
N GLU A 803 -20.40 -13.67 2.84
CA GLU A 803 -21.06 -14.99 2.78
C GLU A 803 -22.59 -14.93 2.95
N GLY A 804 -23.10 -13.85 3.51
CA GLY A 804 -24.50 -13.63 3.83
C GLY A 804 -25.12 -12.51 3.01
N ALA A 805 -25.90 -11.66 3.67
CA ALA A 805 -26.65 -10.59 3.03
C ALA A 805 -25.74 -9.45 2.56
N LEU A 806 -25.93 -9.04 1.31
CA LEU A 806 -25.45 -7.78 0.76
C LEU A 806 -26.65 -6.84 0.59
N GLU A 807 -26.64 -5.70 1.26
CA GLU A 807 -27.77 -4.77 1.35
C GLU A 807 -27.36 -3.32 1.02
N THR A 808 -28.33 -2.51 0.60
CA THR A 808 -28.18 -1.06 0.42
C THR A 808 -29.52 -0.36 0.67
N GLY A 809 -29.52 0.98 0.68
CA GLY A 809 -30.74 1.78 0.87
C GLY A 809 -31.35 2.32 -0.42
N ALA A 810 -32.40 3.12 -0.27
CA ALA A 810 -33.23 3.62 -1.38
C ALA A 810 -32.50 4.47 -2.43
N ASP A 811 -31.39 5.11 -2.09
CA ASP A 811 -30.54 5.87 -3.03
C ASP A 811 -29.51 4.98 -3.74
N GLY A 812 -29.55 3.67 -3.49
CA GLY A 812 -28.65 2.65 -4.01
C GLY A 812 -27.29 2.61 -3.31
N GLY A 813 -26.46 1.68 -3.77
CA GLY A 813 -25.10 1.48 -3.27
C GLY A 813 -24.11 1.31 -4.43
N LEU A 814 -22.84 1.60 -4.17
CA LEU A 814 -21.76 1.44 -5.15
C LEU A 814 -20.60 0.65 -4.56
N ILE A 815 -20.17 -0.39 -5.26
CA ILE A 815 -18.93 -1.10 -4.99
C ILE A 815 -18.00 -0.93 -6.19
N THR A 816 -16.85 -0.31 -5.95
CA THR A 816 -15.78 -0.19 -6.95
C THR A 816 -14.70 -1.22 -6.66
N VAL A 817 -14.33 -2.01 -7.65
CA VAL A 817 -13.21 -2.96 -7.58
C VAL A 817 -12.09 -2.46 -8.48
N GLU A 818 -10.92 -2.22 -7.89
CA GLU A 818 -9.78 -1.58 -8.56
C GLU A 818 -8.44 -2.15 -8.06
N GLY A 819 -7.36 -1.88 -8.79
CA GLY A 819 -6.03 -2.39 -8.47
C GLY A 819 -6.01 -3.92 -8.37
N PRO A 820 -5.33 -4.51 -7.38
CA PRO A 820 -5.41 -5.95 -7.09
C PRO A 820 -6.60 -6.36 -6.19
N GLY A 821 -7.56 -5.47 -5.91
CA GLY A 821 -8.68 -5.75 -5.01
C GLY A 821 -9.61 -6.87 -5.48
N GLN A 822 -10.18 -7.62 -4.53
CA GLN A 822 -11.15 -8.67 -4.85
C GLN A 822 -12.40 -8.55 -3.97
N PHE A 823 -13.57 -8.56 -4.60
CA PHE A 823 -14.87 -8.59 -3.93
C PHE A 823 -15.64 -9.85 -4.32
N TRP A 824 -15.94 -10.68 -3.32
CA TRP A 824 -16.66 -11.94 -3.46
C TRP A 824 -17.97 -11.85 -2.68
N PHE A 825 -19.08 -12.28 -3.27
CA PHE A 825 -20.39 -12.19 -2.62
C PHE A 825 -21.30 -13.37 -2.97
N ASP A 826 -22.15 -13.79 -2.03
CA ASP A 826 -23.14 -14.86 -2.20
C ASP A 826 -24.47 -14.34 -2.79
N GLY A 827 -24.38 -13.54 -3.84
CA GLY A 827 -25.53 -12.99 -4.55
C GLY A 827 -26.11 -11.70 -3.95
N TYR A 828 -27.18 -11.22 -4.58
CA TYR A 828 -27.85 -9.96 -4.22
C TYR A 828 -29.33 -10.04 -4.56
N GLY A 829 -30.19 -9.86 -3.56
CA GLY A 829 -31.63 -10.09 -3.67
C GLY A 829 -32.52 -8.86 -3.45
N ASP A 830 -31.94 -7.72 -3.09
CA ASP A 830 -32.68 -6.50 -2.78
C ASP A 830 -33.16 -5.78 -4.07
N ALA A 831 -34.29 -5.09 -3.97
CA ALA A 831 -34.90 -4.35 -5.06
C ALA A 831 -34.24 -2.99 -5.30
N ASP A 832 -33.60 -2.41 -4.29
CA ASP A 832 -32.80 -1.20 -4.42
C ASP A 832 -31.62 -1.42 -5.38
N LEU A 833 -31.06 -0.34 -5.94
CA LEU A 833 -30.05 -0.46 -6.99
C LEU A 833 -28.66 -0.70 -6.39
N MET A 834 -28.05 -1.84 -6.70
CA MET A 834 -26.62 -2.07 -6.47
C MET A 834 -25.81 -1.77 -7.73
N ILE A 835 -24.81 -0.91 -7.61
CA ILE A 835 -23.87 -0.58 -8.68
C ILE A 835 -22.54 -1.27 -8.43
N PHE A 836 -22.00 -1.93 -9.45
CA PHE A 836 -20.65 -2.46 -9.45
C PHE A 836 -19.83 -1.78 -10.54
N ASP A 837 -18.68 -1.21 -10.18
CA ASP A 837 -17.72 -0.61 -11.12
C ASP A 837 -16.39 -1.36 -11.03
N VAL A 838 -16.02 -2.06 -12.10
CA VAL A 838 -14.84 -2.92 -12.15
C VAL A 838 -13.84 -2.33 -13.14
N THR A 839 -12.78 -1.73 -12.59
CA THR A 839 -11.68 -1.12 -13.37
C THR A 839 -10.38 -1.92 -13.27
N GLY A 840 -10.30 -2.82 -12.28
CA GLY A 840 -9.19 -3.74 -12.05
C GLY A 840 -9.63 -4.89 -11.15
N GLY A 841 -8.70 -5.71 -10.68
CA GLY A 841 -9.00 -6.70 -9.65
C GLY A 841 -10.00 -7.78 -10.08
N ARG A 842 -10.82 -8.24 -9.12
CA ARG A 842 -11.82 -9.29 -9.35
C ARG A 842 -13.14 -9.03 -8.62
N LEU A 843 -14.23 -8.99 -9.37
CA LEU A 843 -15.60 -9.17 -8.87
C LEU A 843 -16.02 -10.63 -9.07
N ALA A 844 -16.57 -11.29 -8.04
CA ALA A 844 -17.02 -12.67 -8.15
C ALA A 844 -18.34 -12.93 -7.41
N ASN A 845 -19.37 -13.30 -8.18
CA ASN A 845 -20.64 -13.79 -7.64
C ASN A 845 -20.59 -15.31 -7.47
N THR A 846 -20.85 -15.76 -6.24
CA THR A 846 -20.91 -17.18 -5.87
C THR A 846 -22.31 -17.70 -5.58
N GLY A 847 -23.32 -16.81 -5.60
CA GLY A 847 -24.69 -17.11 -5.20
C GLY A 847 -25.73 -16.73 -6.25
N GLU A 848 -26.92 -16.35 -5.78
CA GLU A 848 -28.03 -15.93 -6.63
C GLU A 848 -28.18 -14.40 -6.64
N VAL A 849 -27.97 -13.78 -7.81
CA VAL A 849 -28.34 -12.38 -8.03
C VAL A 849 -29.73 -12.34 -8.65
N THR A 850 -30.70 -11.81 -7.91
CA THR A 850 -32.09 -11.60 -8.35
C THR A 850 -32.57 -10.16 -8.15
N GLY A 851 -31.75 -9.31 -7.55
CA GLY A 851 -32.03 -7.89 -7.32
C GLY A 851 -31.83 -7.01 -8.56
N THR A 852 -31.92 -5.70 -8.37
CA THR A 852 -31.65 -4.71 -9.45
C THR A 852 -30.17 -4.33 -9.43
N THR A 853 -29.46 -4.49 -10.54
CA THR A 853 -28.01 -4.22 -10.62
C THR A 853 -27.62 -3.37 -11.82
N ALA A 854 -26.62 -2.51 -11.66
CA ALA A 854 -25.92 -1.86 -12.76
C ALA A 854 -24.43 -2.19 -12.65
N VAL A 855 -23.90 -2.91 -13.63
CA VAL A 855 -22.52 -3.38 -13.64
C VAL A 855 -21.78 -2.74 -14.81
N ALA A 856 -20.70 -2.02 -14.54
CA ALA A 856 -19.78 -1.51 -15.55
C ALA A 856 -18.41 -2.17 -15.37
N ILE A 857 -17.87 -2.74 -16.45
CA ILE A 857 -16.59 -3.46 -16.42
C ILE A 857 -15.73 -2.90 -17.55
N SER A 858 -14.70 -2.15 -17.18
CA SER A 858 -13.72 -1.54 -18.09
C SER A 858 -12.32 -2.16 -17.99
N GLY A 859 -12.09 -2.99 -16.98
CA GLY A 859 -10.85 -3.73 -16.78
C GLY A 859 -11.02 -4.86 -15.76
N GLY A 860 -9.93 -5.54 -15.41
CA GLY A 860 -9.95 -6.59 -14.39
C GLY A 860 -10.76 -7.83 -14.77
N GLN A 861 -11.29 -8.52 -13.76
CA GLN A 861 -12.06 -9.77 -13.92
C GLN A 861 -13.46 -9.65 -13.30
N ALA A 862 -14.49 -10.06 -14.03
CA ALA A 862 -15.86 -10.18 -13.53
C ALA A 862 -16.38 -11.60 -13.75
N ILE A 863 -16.45 -12.38 -12.67
CA ILE A 863 -17.07 -13.70 -12.62
C ILE A 863 -18.54 -13.51 -12.24
N LEU A 864 -19.42 -13.51 -13.24
CA LEU A 864 -20.85 -13.30 -13.10
C LEU A 864 -21.54 -14.49 -12.39
N ALA A 865 -21.01 -15.69 -12.57
CA ALA A 865 -21.46 -16.87 -11.83
C ALA A 865 -20.33 -17.91 -11.77
N THR A 866 -20.18 -18.52 -10.59
CA THR A 866 -19.44 -19.77 -10.39
C THR A 866 -20.34 -21.00 -10.50
N ASP A 867 -19.80 -22.19 -10.21
CA ASP A 867 -20.51 -23.48 -10.17
C ASP A 867 -21.81 -23.41 -9.34
N GLY A 868 -22.96 -23.54 -10.00
CA GLY A 868 -24.28 -23.52 -9.36
C GLY A 868 -24.81 -22.12 -9.03
N ALA A 869 -24.04 -21.07 -9.29
CA ALA A 869 -24.45 -19.68 -9.11
C ALA A 869 -25.26 -19.18 -10.32
N ARG A 870 -26.01 -18.09 -10.13
CA ARG A 870 -26.78 -17.46 -11.20
C ARG A 870 -26.81 -15.94 -11.07
N TYR A 871 -26.82 -15.27 -12.22
CA TYR A 871 -26.97 -13.83 -12.35
C TYR A 871 -28.21 -13.51 -13.19
N ASP A 872 -29.30 -13.07 -12.55
CA ASP A 872 -30.50 -12.61 -13.26
C ASP A 872 -30.39 -11.09 -13.48
N LEU A 873 -30.25 -10.65 -14.74
CA LEU A 873 -30.42 -9.25 -15.13
C LEU A 873 -31.92 -8.93 -15.18
N THR A 874 -32.43 -8.40 -14.08
CA THR A 874 -33.85 -8.04 -13.93
C THR A 874 -34.20 -6.75 -14.69
N GLY A 875 -35.49 -6.45 -14.83
CA GLY A 875 -35.95 -5.23 -15.50
C GLY A 875 -35.41 -3.97 -14.80
N GLY A 876 -34.72 -3.11 -15.55
CA GLY A 876 -34.01 -1.94 -15.00
C GLY A 876 -32.53 -2.20 -14.69
N SER A 877 -32.06 -3.44 -14.78
CA SER A 877 -30.64 -3.79 -14.64
C SER A 877 -29.86 -3.60 -15.94
N GLU A 878 -28.57 -3.30 -15.83
CA GLU A 878 -27.64 -3.19 -16.96
C GLU A 878 -26.32 -3.92 -16.66
N LEU A 879 -25.84 -4.72 -17.62
CA LEU A 879 -24.46 -5.21 -17.67
C LEU A 879 -23.75 -4.51 -18.84
N ARG A 880 -22.70 -3.76 -18.55
CA ARG A 880 -21.93 -2.98 -19.51
C ARG A 880 -20.47 -3.44 -19.52
N ILE A 881 -20.01 -3.88 -20.68
CA ILE A 881 -18.63 -4.30 -20.95
C ILE A 881 -17.99 -3.22 -21.81
N GLU A 882 -16.93 -2.60 -21.32
CA GLU A 882 -16.24 -1.46 -21.93
C GLU A 882 -14.82 -1.84 -22.32
N GLY A 883 -14.47 -1.67 -23.59
CA GLY A 883 -13.12 -1.91 -24.08
C GLY A 883 -12.67 -3.38 -24.03
N ALA A 884 -11.48 -3.64 -24.55
CA ALA A 884 -10.96 -4.98 -24.78
C ALA A 884 -10.18 -5.59 -23.59
N ASP A 885 -9.87 -4.79 -22.56
CA ASP A 885 -8.92 -5.15 -21.51
C ASP A 885 -9.51 -6.04 -20.39
N ALA A 886 -10.84 -6.15 -20.29
CA ALA A 886 -11.51 -6.91 -19.24
C ALA A 886 -11.64 -8.41 -19.54
N SER A 887 -11.78 -9.23 -18.49
CA SER A 887 -12.24 -10.62 -18.58
C SER A 887 -13.62 -10.76 -17.93
N VAL A 888 -14.64 -11.15 -18.70
CA VAL A 888 -16.04 -11.16 -18.25
C VAL A 888 -16.70 -12.50 -18.57
N GLY A 889 -17.40 -13.06 -17.59
CA GLY A 889 -18.26 -14.23 -17.79
C GLY A 889 -18.18 -15.20 -16.62
N PHE A 890 -17.62 -16.40 -16.85
CA PHE A 890 -17.78 -17.53 -15.92
C PHE A 890 -16.45 -18.17 -15.56
N ASP A 891 -16.30 -18.51 -14.28
CA ASP A 891 -15.23 -19.40 -13.82
C ASP A 891 -15.64 -20.13 -12.54
N GLY A 892 -15.07 -21.31 -12.24
CA GLY A 892 -15.41 -22.11 -11.06
C GLY A 892 -14.48 -23.30 -10.88
N ASN A 893 -14.64 -24.07 -9.81
CA ASN A 893 -13.88 -25.32 -9.59
C ASN A 893 -14.73 -26.60 -9.76
N GLY A 894 -15.98 -26.46 -10.19
CA GLY A 894 -16.93 -27.55 -10.40
C GLY A 894 -17.49 -27.55 -11.83
N THR A 895 -18.27 -28.59 -12.17
CA THR A 895 -18.85 -28.81 -13.51
C THR A 895 -20.37 -28.59 -13.57
N GLY A 896 -20.90 -27.90 -12.58
CA GLY A 896 -22.26 -27.44 -12.47
C GLY A 896 -22.48 -26.20 -13.33
N THR A 897 -23.75 -25.87 -13.50
CA THR A 897 -24.18 -24.78 -14.36
C THR A 897 -23.87 -23.43 -13.74
N ALA A 898 -23.24 -22.54 -14.50
CA ALA A 898 -23.07 -21.13 -14.18
C ALA A 898 -23.96 -20.31 -15.13
N LEU A 899 -24.95 -19.59 -14.61
CA LEU A 899 -26.04 -19.02 -15.42
C LEU A 899 -26.03 -17.49 -15.44
N LEU A 900 -26.09 -16.90 -16.62
CA LEU A 900 -26.57 -15.54 -16.84
C LEU A 900 -27.95 -15.59 -17.50
N ARG A 901 -28.95 -14.96 -16.90
CA ARG A 901 -30.30 -14.86 -17.45
C ARG A 901 -30.72 -13.41 -17.57
N MET A 902 -31.16 -13.03 -18.75
CA MET A 902 -31.78 -11.73 -18.99
C MET A 902 -33.30 -11.83 -18.83
N HIS A 903 -33.90 -10.72 -18.39
CA HIS A 903 -35.35 -10.53 -18.35
C HIS A 903 -35.78 -9.30 -19.17
N ASP A 904 -37.06 -9.24 -19.55
CA ASP A 904 -37.69 -8.05 -20.14
C ASP A 904 -37.31 -6.77 -19.37
N GLY A 905 -36.90 -5.75 -20.12
CA GLY A 905 -36.44 -4.45 -19.60
C GLY A 905 -35.00 -4.41 -19.07
N SER A 906 -34.23 -5.50 -19.16
CA SER A 906 -32.79 -5.50 -18.89
C SER A 906 -31.97 -5.06 -20.10
N VAL A 907 -30.72 -4.65 -19.87
CA VAL A 907 -29.80 -4.18 -20.92
C VAL A 907 -28.45 -4.90 -20.82
N LEU A 908 -27.97 -5.42 -21.95
CA LEU A 908 -26.58 -5.85 -22.14
C LEU A 908 -25.91 -4.88 -23.11
N THR A 909 -24.85 -4.21 -22.66
CA THR A 909 -24.13 -3.20 -23.45
C THR A 909 -22.69 -3.65 -23.70
N PHE A 910 -22.25 -3.56 -24.95
CA PHE A 910 -20.83 -3.58 -25.33
C PHE A 910 -20.44 -2.21 -25.86
N ASP A 911 -19.46 -1.57 -25.20
CA ASP A 911 -18.90 -0.29 -25.58
C ASP A 911 -17.47 -0.50 -26.09
N ALA A 912 -17.28 -0.34 -27.39
CA ALA A 912 -16.01 -0.66 -28.04
C ALA A 912 -15.00 0.48 -27.89
N ASP A 913 -13.78 0.14 -27.52
CA ASP A 913 -12.61 1.01 -27.68
C ASP A 913 -11.96 0.83 -29.07
N ALA A 914 -10.71 1.29 -29.21
CA ALA A 914 -9.97 1.18 -30.47
C ALA A 914 -9.53 -0.26 -30.83
N GLU A 915 -9.47 -1.16 -29.86
CA GLU A 915 -9.11 -2.58 -29.98
C GLU A 915 -10.34 -3.50 -30.00
N GLY A 916 -11.48 -3.03 -29.50
CA GLY A 916 -12.77 -3.74 -29.53
C GLY A 916 -13.46 -3.71 -28.18
N PHE A 917 -14.03 -4.85 -27.80
CA PHE A 917 -14.60 -5.08 -26.48
C PHE A 917 -14.27 -6.51 -26.04
N ALA A 918 -14.29 -6.76 -24.74
CA ALA A 918 -14.16 -8.11 -24.19
C ALA A 918 -15.38 -8.99 -24.56
N THR A 919 -15.12 -10.27 -24.79
CA THR A 919 -16.16 -11.29 -25.04
C THR A 919 -16.70 -11.81 -23.71
N LEU A 920 -18.02 -12.01 -23.61
CA LEU A 920 -18.62 -12.72 -22.49
C LEU A 920 -18.42 -14.22 -22.66
N THR A 921 -17.59 -14.83 -21.82
CA THR A 921 -17.16 -16.23 -22.00
C THR A 921 -16.68 -16.90 -20.70
N GLU A 922 -16.42 -18.19 -20.77
CA GLU A 922 -15.62 -18.88 -19.75
C GLU A 922 -14.16 -18.47 -19.85
N PHE A 923 -13.56 -18.09 -18.72
CA PHE A 923 -12.16 -17.71 -18.69
C PHE A 923 -11.45 -18.30 -17.47
N ARG A 924 -10.13 -18.40 -17.55
CA ARG A 924 -9.31 -18.80 -16.40
C ARG A 924 -9.06 -17.57 -15.53
N SER A 925 -9.70 -17.50 -14.38
CA SER A 925 -9.47 -16.40 -13.44
C SER A 925 -8.09 -16.42 -12.80
N GLY A 926 -7.47 -17.59 -12.68
CA GLY A 926 -6.24 -17.84 -11.92
C GLY A 926 -6.49 -18.41 -10.52
N ARG A 927 -7.72 -18.31 -10.01
CA ARG A 927 -8.09 -18.71 -8.64
C ARG A 927 -7.92 -20.19 -8.32
N TRP A 928 -8.18 -21.07 -9.29
CA TRP A 928 -8.31 -22.52 -9.06
C TRP A 928 -7.18 -23.38 -9.66
N ASP A 929 -6.03 -22.79 -10.02
CA ASP A 929 -4.88 -23.46 -10.66
C ASP A 929 -5.27 -24.57 -11.67
N GLN A 930 -6.06 -24.18 -12.68
CA GLN A 930 -6.68 -25.08 -13.65
C GLN A 930 -6.40 -24.63 -15.09
N GLN A 931 -6.39 -25.56 -16.06
CA GLN A 931 -6.07 -25.24 -17.46
C GLN A 931 -7.14 -24.39 -18.18
N GLY A 932 -8.36 -24.33 -17.65
CA GLY A 932 -9.51 -23.58 -18.15
C GLY A 932 -10.66 -23.75 -17.17
N SER A 933 -11.79 -23.11 -17.43
CA SER A 933 -12.95 -23.27 -16.55
C SER A 933 -13.64 -24.63 -16.75
N PRO A 934 -14.03 -25.33 -15.67
CA PRO A 934 -14.78 -26.58 -15.73
C PRO A 934 -16.31 -26.39 -15.70
N VAL A 935 -16.80 -25.17 -15.48
CA VAL A 935 -18.24 -24.87 -15.36
C VAL A 935 -18.99 -25.14 -16.67
N ASP A 936 -20.30 -25.35 -16.58
CA ASP A 936 -21.21 -25.44 -17.74
C ASP A 936 -21.90 -24.08 -17.91
N SER A 937 -21.35 -23.19 -18.74
CA SER A 937 -21.82 -21.80 -18.88
C SER A 937 -23.10 -21.66 -19.71
N HIS A 938 -24.13 -21.06 -19.12
CA HIS A 938 -25.44 -20.88 -19.75
C HIS A 938 -25.79 -19.40 -19.84
N VAL A 939 -26.23 -18.96 -21.02
CA VAL A 939 -26.77 -17.61 -21.25
C VAL A 939 -28.17 -17.71 -21.84
N ILE A 940 -29.12 -17.05 -21.19
CA ILE A 940 -30.51 -16.94 -21.65
C ILE A 940 -30.78 -15.47 -22.01
N LEU A 941 -30.97 -15.21 -23.30
CA LEU A 941 -31.18 -13.88 -23.86
C LEU A 941 -32.65 -13.44 -23.79
N ASP A 942 -32.83 -12.16 -23.43
CA ASP A 942 -34.08 -11.41 -23.35
C ASP A 942 -33.72 -9.90 -23.37
N GLY A 943 -34.70 -8.98 -23.34
CA GLY A 943 -34.42 -7.56 -23.16
C GLY A 943 -33.64 -6.91 -24.32
N THR A 944 -32.74 -5.96 -24.03
CA THR A 944 -32.08 -5.13 -25.07
C THR A 944 -30.57 -5.37 -25.16
N LEU A 945 -30.07 -5.57 -26.37
CA LEU A 945 -28.65 -5.48 -26.71
C LEU A 945 -28.31 -4.06 -27.17
N LYS A 946 -27.29 -3.45 -26.57
CA LYS A 946 -26.69 -2.18 -27.03
C LYS A 946 -25.25 -2.40 -27.46
N LEU A 947 -24.90 -1.82 -28.60
CA LEU A 947 -23.53 -1.81 -29.12
C LEU A 947 -23.12 -0.36 -29.40
N ASP A 948 -22.07 0.13 -28.76
CA ASP A 948 -21.44 1.38 -29.13
C ASP A 948 -20.13 1.11 -29.87
N LEU A 949 -20.07 1.56 -31.12
CA LEU A 949 -18.95 1.35 -32.03
C LEU A 949 -18.23 2.67 -32.37
N SER A 950 -18.45 3.70 -31.55
CA SER A 950 -18.00 5.06 -31.83
C SER A 950 -16.47 5.17 -31.86
N ASP A 951 -15.78 4.44 -30.99
CA ASP A 951 -14.31 4.46 -30.92
C ASP A 951 -13.64 3.32 -31.71
N LEU A 952 -14.42 2.33 -32.16
CA LEU A 952 -13.92 1.24 -33.00
C LEU A 952 -13.50 1.75 -34.40
N PRO A 953 -12.25 1.53 -34.83
CA PRO A 953 -11.77 1.98 -36.13
C PRO A 953 -12.57 1.38 -37.30
N GLY A 954 -12.66 2.13 -38.40
CA GLY A 954 -13.37 1.69 -39.60
C GLY A 954 -12.73 0.46 -40.26
N GLY A 955 -13.54 -0.50 -40.71
CA GLY A 955 -13.03 -1.73 -41.33
C GLY A 955 -14.09 -2.81 -41.45
N ALA A 956 -13.74 -3.90 -42.14
CA ALA A 956 -14.47 -5.15 -42.02
C ALA A 956 -13.84 -5.96 -40.88
N ASP A 957 -14.67 -6.53 -40.02
CA ASP A 957 -14.22 -7.24 -38.82
C ASP A 957 -15.27 -8.28 -38.38
N SER A 958 -14.87 -9.21 -37.52
CA SER A 958 -15.74 -10.20 -36.90
C SER A 958 -15.40 -10.27 -35.42
N LEU A 959 -16.31 -9.78 -34.58
CA LEU A 959 -16.12 -9.67 -33.14
C LEU A 959 -17.08 -10.62 -32.42
N SER A 960 -16.56 -11.46 -31.53
CA SER A 960 -17.37 -12.33 -30.67
C SER A 960 -17.91 -11.53 -29.49
N LEU A 961 -19.24 -11.55 -29.32
CA LEU A 961 -19.92 -10.91 -28.19
C LEU A 961 -20.10 -11.89 -27.04
N ILE A 962 -20.57 -13.11 -27.35
CA ILE A 962 -20.87 -14.17 -26.37
C ILE A 962 -20.37 -15.51 -26.93
N GLU A 963 -19.60 -16.25 -26.15
CA GLU A 963 -19.14 -17.62 -26.42
C GLU A 963 -19.30 -18.47 -25.14
N VAL A 964 -20.27 -19.39 -25.13
CA VAL A 964 -20.67 -20.18 -23.95
C VAL A 964 -21.06 -21.61 -24.31
N ASP A 965 -21.26 -22.48 -23.32
CA ASP A 965 -21.68 -23.88 -23.52
C ASP A 965 -23.15 -24.01 -23.95
N MET A 966 -24.02 -23.08 -23.53
CA MET A 966 -25.42 -23.04 -23.95
C MET A 966 -25.92 -21.60 -24.12
N LEU A 967 -26.35 -21.25 -25.33
CA LEU A 967 -26.96 -19.96 -25.66
C LEU A 967 -28.40 -20.15 -26.14
N SER A 968 -29.36 -19.53 -25.45
CA SER A 968 -30.79 -19.63 -25.76
C SER A 968 -31.53 -18.30 -25.67
N GLY A 969 -32.77 -18.26 -26.17
CA GLY A 969 -33.57 -17.04 -26.22
C GLY A 969 -33.14 -16.07 -27.33
N THR A 970 -33.72 -14.86 -27.33
CA THR A 970 -33.39 -13.79 -28.27
C THR A 970 -33.62 -12.44 -27.59
N PHE A 971 -32.90 -11.41 -28.02
CA PHE A 971 -33.17 -10.04 -27.60
C PHE A 971 -34.52 -9.54 -28.14
N ASP A 972 -35.22 -8.73 -27.35
CA ASP A 972 -36.39 -7.96 -27.76
C ASP A 972 -36.03 -6.79 -28.66
N ALA A 973 -34.85 -6.19 -28.43
CA ALA A 973 -34.36 -5.02 -29.15
C ALA A 973 -32.83 -5.04 -29.32
N ILE A 974 -32.36 -4.41 -30.40
CA ILE A 974 -30.93 -4.24 -30.70
C ILE A 974 -30.72 -2.78 -31.11
N ASP A 975 -29.89 -2.07 -30.35
CA ASP A 975 -29.51 -0.69 -30.59
C ASP A 975 -28.02 -0.60 -30.92
N ILE A 976 -27.69 0.05 -32.04
CA ILE A 976 -26.29 0.22 -32.48
C ILE A 976 -25.98 1.71 -32.62
N HIS A 977 -25.02 2.18 -31.83
CA HIS A 977 -24.45 3.51 -31.83
C HIS A 977 -23.07 3.50 -32.52
N GLY A 978 -22.61 4.66 -33.02
CA GLY A 978 -21.30 4.76 -33.66
C GLY A 978 -21.15 4.11 -35.06
N LEU A 979 -22.22 3.53 -35.63
CA LEU A 979 -22.17 2.94 -36.97
C LEU A 979 -22.06 4.02 -38.07
N GLY A 980 -20.85 4.20 -38.59
CA GLY A 980 -20.57 5.10 -39.70
C GLY A 980 -21.30 4.73 -41.00
N GLY A 981 -21.54 5.73 -41.86
CA GLY A 981 -22.22 5.54 -43.15
C GLY A 981 -21.41 4.78 -44.21
N ASP A 982 -20.22 4.28 -43.87
CA ASP A 982 -19.31 3.48 -44.69
C ASP A 982 -19.19 2.02 -44.19
N ARG A 983 -19.92 1.65 -43.14
CA ARG A 983 -19.95 0.30 -42.54
C ARG A 983 -21.37 -0.25 -42.50
N ASN A 984 -21.52 -1.56 -42.64
CA ASN A 984 -22.73 -2.30 -42.30
C ASN A 984 -22.41 -3.21 -41.11
N ALA A 985 -23.41 -3.46 -40.26
CA ALA A 985 -23.31 -4.38 -39.12
C ALA A 985 -24.32 -5.51 -39.28
N THR A 986 -23.88 -6.76 -39.07
CA THR A 986 -24.76 -7.93 -38.99
C THR A 986 -24.54 -8.61 -37.65
N ILE A 987 -25.58 -8.70 -36.84
CA ILE A 987 -25.57 -9.49 -35.62
C ILE A 987 -26.02 -10.90 -35.96
N ILE A 988 -25.22 -11.89 -35.58
CA ILE A 988 -25.46 -13.30 -35.85
C ILE A 988 -25.61 -14.02 -34.51
N LEU A 989 -26.80 -14.54 -34.26
CA LEU A 989 -27.10 -15.44 -33.14
C LEU A 989 -27.10 -16.88 -33.68
N ASP A 990 -26.15 -17.71 -33.27
CA ASP A 990 -26.00 -19.10 -33.71
C ASP A 990 -26.22 -20.08 -32.56
N HIS A 991 -27.45 -20.59 -32.44
CA HIS A 991 -27.83 -21.59 -31.43
C HIS A 991 -27.21 -22.97 -31.66
N ALA A 992 -26.56 -23.22 -32.81
CA ALA A 992 -25.88 -24.49 -33.06
C ALA A 992 -24.40 -24.45 -32.64
N ALA A 993 -23.83 -23.25 -32.55
CA ALA A 993 -22.47 -23.01 -32.09
C ALA A 993 -22.41 -22.34 -30.70
N ASP A 994 -23.57 -22.03 -30.12
CA ASP A 994 -23.74 -21.34 -28.84
C ASP A 994 -22.99 -19.99 -28.78
N GLU A 995 -23.12 -19.21 -29.87
CA GLU A 995 -22.34 -17.99 -30.08
C GLU A 995 -23.17 -16.81 -30.59
N LEU A 996 -22.87 -15.60 -30.09
CA LEU A 996 -23.35 -14.32 -30.61
C LEU A 996 -22.17 -13.52 -31.19
N ARG A 997 -22.27 -13.10 -32.45
CA ARG A 997 -21.20 -12.37 -33.15
C ARG A 997 -21.70 -11.09 -33.79
N LEU A 998 -20.80 -10.11 -33.91
CA LEU A 998 -20.94 -8.91 -34.72
C LEU A 998 -20.03 -9.03 -35.96
N GLU A 999 -20.62 -9.09 -37.15
CA GLU A 999 -19.89 -8.92 -38.41
C GLU A 999 -19.99 -7.48 -38.93
N LEU A 1000 -18.84 -6.84 -39.08
CA LEU A 1000 -18.69 -5.54 -39.70
C LEU A 1000 -18.20 -5.70 -41.14
N SER A 1001 -18.81 -4.96 -42.07
CA SER A 1001 -18.41 -4.97 -43.48
C SER A 1001 -18.47 -3.58 -44.09
N ALA A 1002 -17.77 -3.37 -45.21
CA ALA A 1002 -17.89 -2.13 -45.96
C ALA A 1002 -19.34 -1.94 -46.45
N GLY A 1003 -19.92 -0.77 -46.19
CA GLY A 1003 -21.36 -0.61 -46.23
C GLY A 1003 -21.86 0.83 -46.33
N SER A 1004 -23.15 1.00 -46.07
CA SER A 1004 -23.85 2.29 -46.15
C SER A 1004 -24.57 2.65 -44.85
N GLY A 1005 -24.16 2.09 -43.71
CA GLY A 1005 -24.82 2.22 -42.41
C GLY A 1005 -26.00 1.25 -42.20
N GLN A 1006 -26.07 0.13 -42.91
CA GLN A 1006 -27.16 -0.84 -42.75
C GLN A 1006 -26.90 -1.80 -41.58
N THR A 1007 -27.96 -2.15 -40.86
CA THR A 1007 -27.95 -3.17 -39.80
C THR A 1007 -28.79 -4.38 -40.21
N ALA A 1008 -28.36 -5.57 -39.80
CA ALA A 1008 -29.09 -6.83 -39.98
C ALA A 1008 -28.96 -7.70 -38.73
N PHE A 1009 -29.97 -8.55 -38.50
CA PHE A 1009 -29.95 -9.59 -37.49
C PHE A 1009 -30.23 -10.93 -38.18
N LEU A 1010 -29.42 -11.93 -37.89
CA LEU A 1010 -29.51 -13.28 -38.45
C LEU A 1010 -29.49 -14.29 -37.31
N GLU A 1011 -30.52 -15.13 -37.26
CA GLU A 1011 -30.61 -16.25 -36.33
C GLU A 1011 -30.35 -17.57 -37.08
N ILE A 1012 -29.46 -18.39 -36.55
CA ILE A 1012 -29.04 -19.69 -37.09
C ILE A 1012 -29.33 -20.78 -36.06
N GLY A 1013 -29.90 -21.89 -36.53
CA GLY A 1013 -30.29 -22.99 -35.65
C GLY A 1013 -31.74 -22.88 -35.20
N ILE A 1014 -32.13 -23.72 -34.24
CA ILE A 1014 -33.43 -23.67 -33.56
C ILE A 1014 -33.10 -23.55 -32.09
N ASP A 1015 -33.69 -22.58 -31.39
CA ASP A 1015 -33.64 -22.49 -29.94
C ASP A 1015 -34.17 -23.79 -29.31
N LEU A 1016 -33.30 -24.49 -28.58
CA LEU A 1016 -33.63 -25.75 -27.93
C LEU A 1016 -34.01 -25.58 -26.44
N ALA A 1017 -34.24 -24.35 -25.96
CA ALA A 1017 -34.49 -24.10 -24.54
C ALA A 1017 -35.71 -24.83 -23.95
N ASP A 1018 -35.38 -25.64 -22.94
CA ASP A 1018 -36.17 -26.18 -21.83
C ASP A 1018 -37.00 -27.49 -22.02
N PRO A 1019 -36.50 -28.67 -21.57
CA PRO A 1019 -37.28 -29.89 -21.41
C PRO A 1019 -38.38 -29.82 -20.32
N ALA A 1020 -38.38 -28.82 -19.44
CA ALA A 1020 -39.28 -28.74 -18.29
C ALA A 1020 -40.69 -28.22 -18.63
N LEU A 1021 -40.92 -27.67 -19.83
CA LEU A 1021 -42.24 -27.13 -20.21
C LEU A 1021 -43.10 -28.01 -21.13
N HIS A 1022 -42.63 -29.18 -21.56
CA HIS A 1022 -43.43 -30.15 -22.33
C HIS A 1022 -44.10 -31.23 -21.46
N VAL A 1023 -44.86 -30.80 -20.45
CA VAL A 1023 -45.95 -31.61 -19.90
C VAL A 1023 -47.21 -30.76 -19.91
N LEU A 1024 -47.94 -30.75 -21.03
CA LEU A 1024 -49.41 -30.67 -21.03
C LEU A 1024 -49.99 -30.98 -22.42
N SER A 1025 -50.91 -31.95 -22.41
CA SER A 1025 -51.83 -32.39 -23.49
C SER A 1025 -51.22 -33.15 -24.68
N GLY A 1026 -51.01 -34.44 -24.45
CA GLY A 1026 -51.06 -35.41 -25.54
C GLY A 1026 -52.46 -35.45 -26.16
N ASP A 1027 -52.56 -34.95 -27.37
CA ASP A 1027 -53.52 -35.38 -28.39
C ASP A 1027 -52.89 -35.11 -29.77
N LEU A 1028 -52.03 -36.04 -30.20
CA LEU A 1028 -51.65 -36.19 -31.61
C LEU A 1028 -52.52 -37.29 -32.23
N PRO A 1029 -53.12 -37.06 -33.41
CA PRO A 1029 -53.29 -38.11 -34.39
C PRO A 1029 -52.25 -37.97 -35.50
N ASP A 1030 -51.41 -39.00 -35.60
CA ASP A 1030 -50.78 -39.57 -36.79
C ASP A 1030 -50.78 -38.73 -38.06
N LEU A 1031 -49.59 -38.38 -38.57
CA LEU A 1031 -49.37 -38.26 -40.02
C LEU A 1031 -47.88 -38.43 -40.36
N PHE A 1032 -47.58 -39.58 -41.00
CA PHE A 1032 -46.48 -39.88 -41.95
C PHE A 1032 -45.10 -40.34 -41.45
N ASP A 1033 -45.02 -41.67 -41.35
CA ASP A 1033 -43.98 -42.53 -41.93
C ASP A 1033 -43.66 -42.17 -43.40
N LEU A 1034 -42.38 -42.00 -43.75
CA LEU A 1034 -41.77 -42.39 -45.03
C LEU A 1034 -40.23 -42.30 -44.95
N GLY A 1035 -39.58 -43.46 -44.82
CA GLY A 1035 -38.29 -43.77 -45.48
C GLY A 1035 -37.05 -43.84 -44.60
#